data_AF-A0A3A4PD86-F1
#
_entry.id   AF-A0A3A4PD86-F1
#
_cell.length_a   1.000
_cell.length_b   1.000
_cell.length_c   1.000
_cell.angle_alpha   90.00
_cell.angle_beta   90.00
_cell.angle_gamma   90.00
#
_symmetry.space_group_name_H-M   'P 1'
#
loop_
_entity.id
_entity.type
_entity.pdbx_description
1 polymer ?
#
loop_
_entity_poly.entity_id
_entity_poly.type
_entity_poly.pdbx_seq_one_letter_code
_entity_poly.pdbx_strand_id
1 'polypeptide(L)'
;MVRKTSVFIFCILLIAFLSFSANAQSQNPQSIAIGALLPLTGSMSSQGELYATAVNMAIEDFNNYLNRTNSPYRIRVLIEDTATDPPQALQKLQQLAAEGIRYVVGPYTSACVAAVKAFADQNDIVIVSPESTAISLAIEDDNIFRLSPNDTLEANAIALYFNALGITQVIPIVVNDIFGQSLSTLTRQMIGRKGGTVAAPIFFEPSTTDFTQIVQNLSVQVEAAVAEVGVASVGVHIIGFEQTIDIFHQAKNYPILSQVRWCGSDAITKNQKLLEDAEAAAFAMQTQFASPMFAMEVISYPIAPTVSVVERIKRRLREASGQESDAFAICTYDGIWLGGLTSVNCAPSCDFETYKNTFQRMENIYIGYYGPPLLSAAGDRSMATYGFYTIREKEDVLKWELIATSFITMINFGELAIPNRNEALTVAALLPLSGSWSSQGQSSARVLEFAVEDINNYLAHEGSTLRVQVQIEDTQTNPAVALEKLQSIAAQNVSRIVIGPYTSANLQAVQQFANENNLLLISPSSTATSLAIPGDNIIRLVMNDAYQAKALATMMHSEKIKAVIPFVVNDVYGNDLLAAFKTYFEEMGGTVLDPILYDPATTDFAALVANLYEKVQNTVLQYGPFSVAVQLISFDEAADIFTAANQFDLLRSVRWFGCDANARFEAIRTNAETATFALQTEFTASTFSPEIDWIYPPGQGRSQQCYMENFYQRFYDTYGVGPTVYDYGTYDSLWLILWTYIGAGLDSPAFLLKPRLYATAAMTTGYCGQSTLNEAGDMKYGSYGFIQLYEKEGNYAWDYAAAYHYSLRHGEYLEYYLSTDPSFSKNWEIFQ
;
A
#
# COMPACT_ATOMS: atom_id res chain seq x y z
N MET A 1 -51.19 50.28 -32.69
CA MET A 1 -50.09 51.27 -32.59
C MET A 1 -49.96 51.70 -31.13
N VAL A 2 -49.23 50.89 -30.36
CA VAL A 2 -48.81 51.02 -28.95
C VAL A 2 -47.60 50.06 -28.92
N ARG A 3 -46.35 50.38 -28.55
CA ARG A 3 -45.89 51.00 -27.31
C ARG A 3 -44.41 51.40 -27.45
N LYS A 4 -44.02 52.45 -26.69
CA LYS A 4 -42.65 52.76 -26.24
C LYS A 4 -42.03 51.50 -25.59
N THR A 5 -40.73 51.22 -25.63
CA THR A 5 -39.68 51.78 -24.75
C THR A 5 -38.43 50.88 -24.98
N SER A 6 -37.21 51.40 -25.21
CA SER A 6 -35.89 50.75 -24.91
C SER A 6 -34.69 51.33 -25.70
N VAL A 7 -34.45 52.65 -25.76
CA VAL A 7 -33.21 53.17 -26.40
C VAL A 7 -32.50 54.27 -25.60
N PHE A 8 -32.75 54.38 -24.29
CA PHE A 8 -32.05 55.36 -23.44
C PHE A 8 -31.31 54.70 -22.26
N ILE A 9 -30.73 53.51 -22.48
CA ILE A 9 -29.77 52.83 -21.58
C ILE A 9 -28.63 52.24 -22.43
N PHE A 10 -28.04 53.03 -23.34
CA PHE A 10 -26.90 52.56 -24.14
C PHE A 10 -25.70 53.52 -24.20
N CYS A 11 -25.76 54.70 -23.54
CA CYS A 11 -24.65 55.65 -23.53
C CYS A 11 -24.00 55.92 -22.15
N ILE A 12 -24.44 55.24 -21.07
CA ILE A 12 -23.77 55.29 -19.76
C ILE A 12 -22.97 53.99 -19.46
N LEU A 13 -23.17 52.93 -20.26
CA LEU A 13 -22.41 51.67 -20.14
C LEU A 13 -21.10 51.64 -20.94
N LEU A 14 -20.78 52.68 -21.73
CA LEU A 14 -19.56 52.73 -22.54
C LEU A 14 -18.39 53.52 -21.93
N ILE A 15 -18.56 54.12 -20.74
CA ILE A 15 -17.49 54.85 -20.02
C ILE A 15 -17.09 54.12 -18.72
N ALA A 16 -17.75 53.02 -18.37
CA ALA A 16 -17.35 52.13 -17.26
C ALA A 16 -16.56 50.88 -17.72
N PHE A 17 -16.15 50.81 -18.99
CA PHE A 17 -15.38 49.70 -19.58
C PHE A 17 -13.95 50.09 -19.99
N LEU A 18 -13.42 51.20 -19.46
CA LEU A 18 -12.06 51.72 -19.73
C LEU A 18 -11.24 52.01 -18.47
N SER A 19 -11.56 51.37 -17.34
CA SER A 19 -10.76 51.48 -16.11
C SER A 19 -10.78 50.18 -15.30
N PHE A 20 -10.48 49.07 -15.97
CA PHE A 20 -9.96 47.85 -15.33
C PHE A 20 -8.92 47.20 -16.25
N SER A 21 -7.97 47.99 -16.74
CA SER A 21 -6.62 47.46 -16.92
C SER A 21 -6.07 47.30 -15.51
N ALA A 22 -6.49 46.24 -14.82
CA ALA A 22 -5.79 45.77 -13.65
C ALA A 22 -4.34 45.59 -14.08
N ASN A 23 -3.45 46.28 -13.38
CA ASN A 23 -2.02 46.10 -13.45
C ASN A 23 -1.69 44.61 -13.43
N ALA A 24 -1.49 44.00 -14.60
CA ALA A 24 -0.60 42.87 -14.76
C ALA A 24 0.82 43.42 -14.59
N GLN A 25 1.11 43.93 -13.39
CA GLN A 25 2.46 44.16 -12.96
C GLN A 25 3.04 42.76 -12.86
N SER A 26 3.96 42.41 -13.76
CA SER A 26 4.80 41.24 -13.60
C SER A 26 5.52 41.38 -12.26
N GLN A 27 4.93 40.87 -11.18
CA GLN A 27 5.67 40.63 -9.95
C GLN A 27 6.76 39.63 -10.34
N ASN A 28 8.01 40.04 -10.20
CA ASN A 28 9.11 39.09 -10.28
C ASN A 28 8.78 37.93 -9.31
N PRO A 29 8.89 36.67 -9.77
CA PRO A 29 8.55 35.54 -8.93
C PRO A 29 9.31 35.61 -7.59
N GLN A 30 8.62 35.40 -6.48
CA GLN A 30 9.25 35.40 -5.18
C GLN A 30 10.14 34.17 -5.04
N SER A 31 11.43 34.37 -4.78
CA SER A 31 12.39 33.28 -4.66
C SER A 31 12.37 32.69 -3.25
N ILE A 32 12.15 31.37 -3.16
CA ILE A 32 12.25 30.55 -1.95
C ILE A 32 13.62 29.87 -1.94
N ALA A 33 14.38 30.04 -0.86
CA ALA A 33 15.70 29.42 -0.71
C ALA A 33 15.58 28.09 0.05
N ILE A 34 16.18 27.05 -0.51
CA ILE A 34 16.39 25.73 0.10
C ILE A 34 17.90 25.53 0.24
N GLY A 35 18.36 24.89 1.31
CA GLY A 35 19.76 24.49 1.46
C GLY A 35 19.99 23.06 0.98
N ALA A 36 21.21 22.75 0.56
CA ALA A 36 21.67 21.40 0.29
C ALA A 36 23.09 21.20 0.83
N LEU A 37 23.27 20.18 1.66
CA LEU A 37 24.55 19.78 2.25
C LEU A 37 25.00 18.47 1.61
N LEU A 38 25.82 18.55 0.56
CA LEU A 38 26.24 17.40 -0.26
C LEU A 38 27.68 16.99 0.07
N PRO A 39 28.07 15.71 -0.03
CA PRO A 39 29.46 15.27 0.12
C PRO A 39 30.22 15.39 -1.21
N LEU A 40 30.47 16.63 -1.68
CA LEU A 40 31.12 16.87 -2.98
C LEU A 40 32.61 16.50 -2.96
N THR A 41 33.22 16.52 -1.78
CA THR A 41 34.56 16.00 -1.53
C THR A 41 34.56 14.98 -0.38
N GLY A 42 35.71 14.33 -0.15
CA GLY A 42 35.84 13.26 0.86
C GLY A 42 35.52 11.87 0.31
N SER A 43 35.22 10.93 1.22
CA SER A 43 35.08 9.49 0.91
C SER A 43 33.79 9.10 0.18
N MET A 44 32.94 10.07 -0.16
CA MET A 44 31.70 9.88 -0.94
C MET A 44 31.62 10.83 -2.14
N SER A 45 32.77 11.32 -2.62
CA SER A 45 32.79 12.36 -3.67
C SER A 45 32.11 11.90 -4.97
N SER A 46 32.25 10.62 -5.34
CA SER A 46 31.61 10.09 -6.56
C SER A 46 30.08 10.16 -6.48
N GLN A 47 29.51 9.77 -5.34
CA GLN A 47 28.08 9.90 -5.09
C GLN A 47 27.64 11.37 -4.95
N GLY A 48 28.45 12.21 -4.31
CA GLY A 48 28.16 13.65 -4.16
C GLY A 48 27.94 14.39 -5.48
N GLU A 49 28.70 14.04 -6.53
CA GLU A 49 28.49 14.58 -7.89
C GLU A 49 27.15 14.15 -8.49
N LEU A 50 26.76 12.89 -8.30
CA LEU A 50 25.44 12.38 -8.69
C LEU A 50 24.32 13.11 -7.94
N TYR A 51 24.48 13.37 -6.64
CA TYR A 51 23.49 14.07 -5.82
C TYR A 51 23.35 15.54 -6.22
N ALA A 52 24.45 16.22 -6.56
CA ALA A 52 24.40 17.58 -7.11
C ALA A 52 23.62 17.62 -8.44
N THR A 53 23.79 16.60 -9.28
CA THR A 53 23.01 16.45 -10.52
C THR A 53 21.52 16.28 -10.22
N ALA A 54 21.17 15.46 -9.23
CA ALA A 54 19.78 15.26 -8.80
C ALA A 54 19.13 16.53 -8.23
N VAL A 55 19.86 17.30 -7.42
CA VAL A 55 19.40 18.61 -6.91
C VAL A 55 19.08 19.55 -8.08
N ASN A 56 19.99 19.70 -9.03
CA ASN A 56 19.80 20.59 -10.17
C ASN A 56 18.59 20.19 -11.03
N MET A 57 18.40 18.88 -11.24
CA MET A 57 17.25 18.35 -11.97
C MET A 57 15.93 18.62 -11.23
N ALA A 58 15.90 18.45 -9.90
CA ALA A 58 14.72 18.73 -9.10
C ALA A 58 14.35 20.21 -9.11
N ILE A 59 15.34 21.12 -9.08
CA ILE A 59 15.12 22.58 -9.22
C ILE A 59 14.44 22.89 -10.55
N GLU A 60 14.96 22.33 -11.65
CA GLU A 60 14.41 22.54 -12.98
C GLU A 60 12.96 22.05 -13.05
N ASP A 61 12.73 20.80 -12.65
CA ASP A 61 11.42 20.17 -12.75
C ASP A 61 10.38 20.83 -11.83
N PHE A 62 10.76 21.19 -10.60
CA PHE A 62 9.86 21.86 -9.66
C PHE A 62 9.51 23.26 -10.14
N ASN A 63 10.48 24.05 -10.61
CA ASN A 63 10.19 25.38 -11.15
C ASN A 63 9.35 25.30 -12.44
N ASN A 64 9.51 24.26 -13.25
CA ASN A 64 8.63 23.97 -14.37
C ASN A 64 7.20 23.62 -13.93
N TYR A 65 7.05 22.86 -12.85
CA TYR A 65 5.75 22.61 -12.22
C TYR A 65 5.10 23.92 -11.75
N LEU A 66 5.83 24.76 -11.01
CA LEU A 66 5.35 26.07 -10.54
C LEU A 66 4.96 27.01 -11.69
N ASN A 67 5.69 26.97 -12.82
CA ASN A 67 5.32 27.69 -14.04
C ASN A 67 3.95 27.23 -14.57
N ARG A 68 3.71 25.91 -14.66
CA ARG A 68 2.47 25.34 -15.18
C ARG A 68 1.27 25.63 -14.29
N THR A 69 1.47 25.72 -12.99
CA THR A 69 0.41 26.03 -12.02
C THR A 69 0.22 27.53 -11.78
N ASN A 70 0.91 28.40 -12.54
CA ASN A 70 0.91 29.86 -12.36
C ASN A 70 1.25 30.29 -10.92
N SER A 71 2.13 29.55 -10.24
CA SER A 71 2.58 29.89 -8.89
C SER A 71 3.40 31.18 -8.91
N PRO A 72 3.25 32.07 -7.92
CA PRO A 72 4.07 33.27 -7.78
C PRO A 72 5.49 32.98 -7.26
N TYR A 73 5.76 31.74 -6.83
CA TYR A 73 7.03 31.36 -6.20
C TYR A 73 7.98 30.65 -7.16
N ARG A 74 9.30 30.78 -6.96
CA ARG A 74 10.33 29.93 -7.58
C ARG A 74 11.32 29.47 -6.54
N ILE A 75 11.78 28.22 -6.60
CA ILE A 75 12.82 27.74 -5.69
C ILE A 75 14.21 28.02 -6.26
N ARG A 76 15.14 28.35 -5.36
CA ARG A 76 16.59 28.30 -5.58
C ARG A 76 17.20 27.42 -4.49
N VAL A 77 18.28 26.71 -4.80
CA VAL A 77 18.99 25.88 -3.83
C VAL A 77 20.41 26.39 -3.65
N LEU A 78 20.87 26.52 -2.41
CA LEU A 78 22.26 26.79 -2.06
C LEU A 78 22.94 25.47 -1.71
N ILE A 79 23.88 25.06 -2.55
CA ILE A 79 24.62 23.82 -2.39
C ILE A 79 25.93 24.12 -1.66
N GLU A 80 26.18 23.42 -0.56
CA GLU A 80 27.39 23.50 0.23
C GLU A 80 28.04 22.12 0.39
N ASP A 81 29.37 22.08 0.33
CA ASP A 81 30.15 20.86 0.46
C ASP A 81 30.40 20.51 1.93
N THR A 82 30.02 19.31 2.33
CA THR A 82 30.29 18.76 3.66
C THR A 82 31.66 18.10 3.77
N ALA A 83 32.32 17.78 2.65
CA ALA A 83 33.58 17.03 2.61
C ALA A 83 33.54 15.66 3.32
N THR A 84 32.34 15.13 3.58
CA THR A 84 32.12 13.97 4.48
C THR A 84 32.66 14.22 5.91
N ASP A 85 32.78 15.50 6.31
CA ASP A 85 33.40 15.93 7.57
C ASP A 85 32.37 16.59 8.52
N PRO A 86 32.10 16.02 9.71
CA PRO A 86 31.04 16.52 10.60
C PRO A 86 31.20 17.98 11.08
N PRO A 87 32.39 18.46 11.51
CA PRO A 87 32.61 19.88 11.81
C PRO A 87 32.34 20.81 10.61
N GLN A 88 32.75 20.42 9.40
CA GLN A 88 32.46 21.19 8.19
C GLN A 88 30.96 21.22 7.90
N ALA A 89 30.25 20.09 8.01
CA ALA A 89 28.80 20.04 7.84
C ALA A 89 28.06 21.01 8.78
N LEU A 90 28.46 21.06 10.06
CA LEU A 90 27.92 22.03 11.03
C LEU A 90 28.23 23.48 10.63
N GLN A 91 29.47 23.77 10.23
CA GLN A 91 29.84 25.10 9.77
C GLN A 91 29.00 25.54 8.56
N LYS A 92 28.75 24.63 7.61
CA LYS A 92 27.94 24.90 6.42
C LYS A 92 26.46 25.05 6.74
N LEU A 93 25.90 24.27 7.66
CA LEU A 93 24.53 24.50 8.13
C LEU A 93 24.40 25.89 8.79
N GLN A 94 25.36 26.30 9.61
CA GLN A 94 25.36 27.64 10.23
C GLN A 94 25.38 28.76 9.18
N GLN A 95 26.11 28.57 8.07
CA GLN A 95 26.12 29.52 6.94
C GLN A 95 24.75 29.59 6.26
N LEU A 96 24.12 28.45 5.97
CA LEU A 96 22.77 28.40 5.39
C LEU A 96 21.72 29.04 6.32
N ALA A 97 21.82 28.79 7.63
CA ALA A 97 20.94 29.39 8.64
C ALA A 97 21.09 30.91 8.70
N ALA A 98 22.31 31.44 8.55
CA ALA A 98 22.56 32.89 8.48
C ALA A 98 21.93 33.54 7.24
N GLU A 99 21.67 32.78 6.18
CA GLU A 99 20.88 33.21 5.01
C GLU A 99 19.36 33.08 5.21
N GLY A 100 18.90 32.64 6.38
CA GLY A 100 17.49 32.47 6.70
C GLY A 100 16.86 31.19 6.11
N ILE A 101 17.67 30.22 5.71
CA ILE A 101 17.17 28.93 5.20
C ILE A 101 16.66 28.08 6.37
N ARG A 102 15.41 27.61 6.24
CA ARG A 102 14.71 26.78 7.24
C ARG A 102 14.50 25.33 6.81
N TYR A 103 14.89 24.98 5.58
CA TYR A 103 14.80 23.63 5.04
C TYR A 103 16.08 23.28 4.29
N VAL A 104 16.71 22.17 4.67
CA VAL A 104 17.99 21.72 4.12
C VAL A 104 17.90 20.24 3.76
N VAL A 105 18.29 19.90 2.53
CA VAL A 105 18.47 18.50 2.10
C VAL A 105 19.91 18.07 2.37
N GLY A 106 20.09 16.89 2.96
CA GLY A 106 21.37 16.46 3.54
C GLY A 106 21.58 17.01 4.97
N PRO A 107 22.65 16.63 5.69
CA PRO A 107 23.80 15.84 5.22
C PRO A 107 23.51 14.36 4.93
N TYR A 108 24.43 13.67 4.27
CA TYR A 108 24.24 12.29 3.80
C TYR A 108 24.78 11.24 4.78
N THR A 109 25.91 11.50 5.45
CA THR A 109 26.41 10.57 6.45
C THR A 109 25.75 10.76 7.80
N SER A 110 25.54 9.64 8.50
CA SER A 110 25.07 9.65 9.89
C SER A 110 25.93 10.55 10.78
N ALA A 111 27.26 10.51 10.63
CA ALA A 111 28.18 11.35 11.41
C ALA A 111 27.93 12.85 11.19
N CYS A 112 27.72 13.29 9.95
CA CYS A 112 27.39 14.68 9.65
C CYS A 112 26.00 15.07 10.17
N VAL A 113 24.99 14.20 10.04
CA VAL A 113 23.65 14.44 10.61
C VAL A 113 23.72 14.62 12.13
N ALA A 114 24.45 13.75 12.83
CA ALA A 114 24.64 13.86 14.27
C ALA A 114 25.30 15.19 14.68
N ALA A 115 26.25 15.70 13.91
CA ALA A 115 26.92 16.97 14.19
C ALA A 115 26.01 18.19 13.96
N VAL A 116 25.05 18.12 13.04
CA VAL A 116 24.15 19.24 12.74
C VAL A 116 22.87 19.25 13.56
N LYS A 117 22.45 18.08 14.09
CA LYS A 117 21.17 17.89 14.76
C LYS A 117 20.84 18.94 15.82
N ALA A 118 21.72 19.08 16.82
CA ALA A 118 21.47 19.99 17.93
C ALA A 118 21.32 21.45 17.48
N PHE A 119 22.03 21.85 16.43
CA PHE A 119 21.91 23.19 15.85
C PHE A 119 20.59 23.35 15.08
N ALA A 120 20.18 22.35 14.30
CA ALA A 120 18.91 22.34 13.58
C ALA A 120 17.70 22.43 14.54
N ASP A 121 17.74 21.69 15.65
CA ASP A 121 16.72 21.73 16.71
C ASP A 121 16.63 23.11 17.37
N GLN A 122 17.77 23.74 17.66
CA GLN A 122 17.84 25.05 18.35
C GLN A 122 17.50 26.24 17.46
N ASN A 123 17.59 26.09 16.14
CA ASN A 123 17.46 27.19 15.18
C ASN A 123 16.28 26.99 14.22
N ASP A 124 15.35 26.11 14.54
CA ASP A 124 14.10 25.95 13.78
C ASP A 124 14.37 25.63 12.29
N ILE A 125 15.23 24.62 12.04
CA ILE A 125 15.60 24.17 10.70
C ILE A 125 15.20 22.72 10.50
N VAL A 126 14.37 22.44 9.49
CA VAL A 126 14.08 21.08 9.04
C VAL A 126 15.26 20.55 8.22
N ILE A 127 15.84 19.43 8.64
CA ILE A 127 16.87 18.69 7.92
C ILE A 127 16.22 17.43 7.33
N VAL A 128 16.38 17.22 6.02
CA VAL A 128 15.94 16.00 5.33
C VAL A 128 17.15 15.28 4.76
N SER A 129 17.62 14.25 5.47
CA SER A 129 18.77 13.44 5.04
C SER A 129 18.32 12.33 4.08
N PRO A 130 18.92 12.22 2.89
CA PRO A 130 18.61 11.11 1.98
C PRO A 130 19.22 9.77 2.38
N GLU A 131 20.34 9.76 3.12
CA GLU A 131 21.22 8.58 3.26
C GLU A 131 21.66 8.27 4.71
N SER A 132 21.36 9.09 5.71
CA SER A 132 21.79 8.76 7.09
C SER A 132 20.95 7.61 7.67
N THR A 133 21.56 6.48 8.01
CA THR A 133 20.84 5.27 8.43
C THR A 133 21.00 4.91 9.92
N ALA A 134 21.94 5.52 10.65
CA ALA A 134 22.25 5.10 12.03
C ALA A 134 21.00 5.12 12.94
N ILE A 135 20.77 4.03 13.69
CA ILE A 135 19.58 3.89 14.53
C ILE A 135 19.56 4.91 15.69
N SER A 136 20.74 5.38 16.13
CA SER A 136 20.87 6.43 17.15
C SER A 136 20.29 7.78 16.74
N LEU A 137 19.99 7.96 15.45
CA LEU A 137 19.37 9.18 14.91
C LEU A 137 17.85 9.03 14.73
N ALA A 138 17.27 7.88 15.05
CA ALA A 138 15.82 7.68 15.09
C ALA A 138 15.26 8.31 16.38
N ILE A 139 15.07 9.62 16.39
CA ILE A 139 14.66 10.38 17.57
C ILE A 139 13.31 11.06 17.29
N GLU A 140 12.31 10.77 18.12
CA GLU A 140 10.99 11.40 18.01
C GLU A 140 11.05 12.90 18.27
N ASP A 141 10.16 13.64 17.59
CA ASP A 141 9.92 15.08 17.74
C ASP A 141 11.11 16.02 17.47
N ASP A 142 12.22 15.54 16.93
CA ASP A 142 13.32 16.39 16.49
C ASP A 142 13.08 17.00 15.10
N ASN A 143 14.01 17.82 14.62
CA ASN A 143 13.92 18.45 13.31
C ASN A 143 14.63 17.66 12.19
N ILE A 144 14.93 16.39 12.41
CA ILE A 144 15.63 15.50 11.48
C ILE A 144 14.65 14.52 10.87
N PHE A 145 14.63 14.47 9.55
CA PHE A 145 13.83 13.52 8.79
C PHE A 145 14.72 12.78 7.81
N ARG A 146 14.49 11.49 7.61
CA ARG A 146 15.36 10.61 6.85
C ARG A 146 14.55 9.90 5.78
N LEU A 147 14.87 10.18 4.51
CA LEU A 147 14.21 9.54 3.37
C LEU A 147 14.75 8.13 3.09
N SER A 148 15.83 7.74 3.77
CA SER A 148 16.29 6.37 3.91
C SER A 148 15.65 5.69 5.14
N PRO A 149 15.49 4.37 5.11
CA PRO A 149 15.24 3.60 6.33
C PRO A 149 16.45 3.69 7.28
N ASN A 150 16.23 3.35 8.55
CA ASN A 150 17.35 3.12 9.47
C ASN A 150 17.99 1.73 9.26
N ASP A 151 19.20 1.54 9.82
CA ASP A 151 20.04 0.34 9.64
C ASP A 151 19.36 -1.00 10.00
N THR A 152 18.24 -0.99 10.73
CA THR A 152 17.54 -2.23 11.12
C THR A 152 17.13 -3.05 9.90
N LEU A 153 16.57 -2.38 8.89
CA LEU A 153 16.06 -3.01 7.69
C LEU A 153 17.19 -3.57 6.82
N GLU A 154 18.29 -2.85 6.70
CA GLU A 154 19.49 -3.33 5.99
C GLU A 154 20.14 -4.51 6.71
N ALA A 155 20.32 -4.41 8.02
CA ALA A 155 20.91 -5.46 8.83
C ALA A 155 20.14 -6.78 8.73
N ASN A 156 18.81 -6.71 8.71
CA ASN A 156 17.95 -7.87 8.52
C ASN A 156 18.09 -8.44 7.10
N ALA A 157 18.10 -7.59 6.07
CA ALA A 157 18.33 -8.01 4.68
C ALA A 157 19.68 -8.72 4.52
N ILE A 158 20.75 -8.20 5.10
CA ILE A 158 22.08 -8.82 5.11
C ILE A 158 22.05 -10.17 5.82
N ALA A 159 21.39 -10.27 6.97
CA ALA A 159 21.26 -11.54 7.71
C ALA A 159 20.49 -12.59 6.90
N LEU A 160 19.40 -12.21 6.21
CA LEU A 160 18.66 -13.08 5.30
C LEU A 160 19.53 -13.54 4.12
N TYR A 161 20.30 -12.61 3.53
CA TYR A 161 21.19 -12.92 2.43
C TYR A 161 22.28 -13.92 2.83
N PHE A 162 22.97 -13.69 3.95
CA PHE A 162 23.95 -14.65 4.46
C PHE A 162 23.35 -16.02 4.78
N ASN A 163 22.16 -16.04 5.41
CA ASN A 163 21.46 -17.29 5.70
C ASN A 163 21.10 -18.06 4.42
N ALA A 164 20.59 -17.38 3.39
CA ALA A 164 20.26 -17.99 2.10
C ALA A 164 21.50 -18.55 1.38
N LEU A 165 22.68 -17.99 1.63
CA LEU A 165 23.96 -18.50 1.12
C LEU A 165 24.54 -19.66 1.95
N GLY A 166 23.93 -20.02 3.08
CA GLY A 166 24.46 -21.03 4.00
C GLY A 166 25.66 -20.55 4.83
N ILE A 167 25.85 -19.23 4.96
CA ILE A 167 26.91 -18.62 5.76
C ILE A 167 26.48 -18.60 7.22
N THR A 168 27.30 -19.19 8.10
CA THR A 168 27.02 -19.34 9.53
C THR A 168 28.04 -18.62 10.42
N GLN A 169 29.21 -18.24 9.87
CA GLN A 169 30.20 -17.37 10.50
C GLN A 169 30.49 -16.14 9.65
N VAL A 170 30.31 -14.95 10.23
CA VAL A 170 30.58 -13.67 9.56
C VAL A 170 31.69 -12.89 10.27
N ILE A 171 32.68 -12.40 9.50
CA ILE A 171 33.77 -11.56 10.00
C ILE A 171 33.52 -10.11 9.55
N PRO A 172 33.29 -9.16 10.48
CA PRO A 172 33.07 -7.76 10.13
C PRO A 172 34.38 -6.97 9.98
N ILE A 173 34.47 -6.15 8.94
CA ILE A 173 35.45 -5.06 8.79
C ILE A 173 34.69 -3.74 8.65
N VAL A 174 34.94 -2.79 9.55
CA VAL A 174 33.97 -1.73 9.87
C VAL A 174 34.66 -0.38 10.01
N VAL A 175 34.14 0.65 9.34
CA VAL A 175 34.55 2.03 9.58
C VAL A 175 34.17 2.46 11.00
N ASN A 176 35.09 3.07 11.74
CA ASN A 176 34.90 3.45 13.13
C ASN A 176 34.15 4.78 13.28
N ASP A 177 32.91 4.80 12.83
CA ASP A 177 32.00 5.92 13.03
C ASP A 177 30.61 5.43 13.48
N ILE A 178 29.68 6.37 13.65
CA ILE A 178 28.34 6.02 14.16
C ILE A 178 27.54 5.16 13.17
N PHE A 179 27.80 5.25 11.86
CA PHE A 179 27.16 4.43 10.84
C PHE A 179 27.70 3.00 10.92
N GLY A 180 29.02 2.83 10.84
CA GLY A 180 29.66 1.53 10.87
C GLY A 180 29.35 0.76 12.15
N GLN A 181 29.37 1.43 13.30
CA GLN A 181 29.02 0.82 14.59
C GLN A 181 27.55 0.42 14.67
N SER A 182 26.64 1.26 14.18
CA SER A 182 25.20 1.00 14.17
C SER A 182 24.86 -0.23 13.33
N LEU A 183 25.25 -0.23 12.05
CA LEU A 183 25.00 -1.35 11.14
C LEU A 183 25.69 -2.64 11.62
N SER A 184 26.95 -2.58 12.05
CA SER A 184 27.67 -3.76 12.54
C SER A 184 26.97 -4.41 13.75
N THR A 185 26.49 -3.58 14.68
CA THR A 185 25.78 -4.05 15.88
C THR A 185 24.47 -4.71 15.50
N LEU A 186 23.68 -4.09 14.63
CA LEU A 186 22.38 -4.62 14.19
C LEU A 186 22.54 -5.89 13.36
N THR A 187 23.47 -5.92 12.40
CA THR A 187 23.76 -7.13 11.60
C THR A 187 24.15 -8.30 12.50
N ARG A 188 24.95 -8.06 13.54
CA ARG A 188 25.30 -9.08 14.54
C ARG A 188 24.09 -9.64 15.28
N GLN A 189 23.17 -8.77 15.69
CA GLN A 189 21.92 -9.18 16.35
C GLN A 189 21.05 -10.02 15.40
N MET A 190 20.86 -9.56 14.15
CA MET A 190 20.00 -10.22 13.18
C MET A 190 20.54 -11.58 12.73
N ILE A 191 21.86 -11.71 12.51
CA ILE A 191 22.50 -13.00 12.23
C ILE A 191 22.35 -13.95 13.43
N GLY A 192 22.53 -13.45 14.66
CA GLY A 192 22.37 -14.24 15.87
C GLY A 192 20.97 -14.81 16.05
N ARG A 193 19.92 -14.03 15.75
CA ARG A 193 18.52 -14.50 15.76
C ARG A 193 18.27 -15.66 14.78
N LYS A 194 19.08 -15.77 13.72
CA LYS A 194 18.99 -16.83 12.70
C LYS A 194 19.97 -17.99 12.95
N GLY A 195 20.59 -18.06 14.13
CA GLY A 195 21.50 -19.13 14.52
C GLY A 195 22.92 -19.02 13.96
N GLY A 196 23.26 -17.91 13.29
CA GLY A 196 24.63 -17.61 12.86
C GLY A 196 25.46 -16.95 13.97
N THR A 197 26.76 -16.83 13.73
CA THR A 197 27.71 -16.18 14.65
C THR A 197 28.50 -15.10 13.92
N VAL A 198 28.86 -14.04 14.64
CA VAL A 198 29.62 -12.90 14.10
C VAL A 198 30.83 -12.66 14.98
N ALA A 199 32.01 -12.58 14.36
CA ALA A 199 33.28 -12.33 15.02
C ALA A 199 33.36 -10.90 15.61
N ALA A 200 34.42 -10.62 16.37
CA ALA A 200 34.68 -9.26 16.82
C ALA A 200 35.01 -8.36 15.60
N PRO A 201 34.37 -7.18 15.46
CA PRO A 201 34.64 -6.29 14.33
C PRO A 201 36.09 -5.84 14.28
N ILE A 202 36.64 -5.77 13.07
CA ILE A 202 37.93 -5.14 12.80
C ILE A 202 37.65 -3.70 12.38
N PHE A 203 38.00 -2.76 13.25
CA PHE A 203 37.76 -1.34 12.99
C PHE A 203 38.89 -0.69 12.20
N PHE A 204 38.52 0.26 11.33
CA PHE A 204 39.44 1.21 10.70
C PHE A 204 38.90 2.63 10.86
N GLU A 205 39.78 3.63 10.99
CA GLU A 205 39.35 5.02 11.17
C GLU A 205 38.91 5.61 9.82
N PRO A 206 37.95 6.57 9.77
CA PRO A 206 37.56 7.23 8.53
C PRO A 206 38.74 7.84 7.75
N SER A 207 39.78 8.30 8.48
CA SER A 207 41.00 8.88 7.93
C SER A 207 42.11 7.86 7.61
N THR A 208 41.85 6.55 7.72
CA THR A 208 42.84 5.51 7.42
C THR A 208 43.18 5.50 5.93
N THR A 209 44.49 5.51 5.62
CA THR A 209 45.00 5.41 4.24
C THR A 209 45.90 4.18 4.02
N ASP A 210 46.26 3.45 5.08
CA ASP A 210 47.04 2.20 5.01
C ASP A 210 46.26 1.08 5.69
N PHE A 211 45.79 0.13 4.89
CA PHE A 211 44.95 -0.99 5.32
C PHE A 211 45.73 -2.28 5.55
N THR A 212 47.07 -2.26 5.45
CA THR A 212 47.90 -3.48 5.49
C THR A 212 47.65 -4.31 6.75
N GLN A 213 47.72 -3.69 7.93
CA GLN A 213 47.50 -4.41 9.19
C GLN A 213 46.03 -4.82 9.40
N ILE A 214 45.10 -3.99 8.94
CA ILE A 214 43.65 -4.25 9.04
C ILE A 214 43.30 -5.51 8.23
N VAL A 215 43.78 -5.59 6.99
CA VAL A 215 43.53 -6.73 6.11
C VAL A 215 44.31 -7.98 6.55
N GLN A 216 45.52 -7.83 7.11
CA GLN A 216 46.23 -8.95 7.71
C GLN A 216 45.42 -9.56 8.87
N ASN A 217 44.85 -8.72 9.74
CA ASN A 217 44.00 -9.17 10.84
C ASN A 217 42.73 -9.85 10.32
N LEU A 218 42.14 -9.34 9.24
CA LEU A 218 41.00 -9.95 8.57
C LEU A 218 41.35 -11.34 8.05
N SER A 219 42.49 -11.51 7.37
CA SER A 219 42.97 -12.81 6.90
C SER A 219 43.08 -13.83 8.03
N VAL A 220 43.66 -13.44 9.17
CA VAL A 220 43.83 -14.33 10.33
C VAL A 220 42.48 -14.77 10.90
N GLN A 221 41.51 -13.85 11.04
CA GLN A 221 40.18 -14.21 11.53
C GLN A 221 39.42 -15.12 10.55
N VAL A 222 39.53 -14.85 9.25
CA VAL A 222 38.91 -15.69 8.22
C VAL A 222 39.55 -17.09 8.19
N GLU A 223 40.86 -17.20 8.31
CA GLU A 223 41.55 -18.51 8.39
C GLU A 223 41.06 -19.35 9.57
N ALA A 224 40.90 -18.72 10.74
CA ALA A 224 40.40 -19.39 11.93
C ALA A 224 38.94 -19.87 11.73
N ALA A 225 38.08 -19.01 11.18
CA ALA A 225 36.69 -19.34 10.89
C ALA A 225 36.56 -20.48 9.86
N VAL A 226 37.36 -20.43 8.79
CA VAL A 226 37.37 -21.46 7.74
C VAL A 226 37.86 -22.80 8.30
N ALA A 227 38.82 -22.80 9.21
CA ALA A 227 39.26 -24.02 9.90
C ALA A 227 38.18 -24.64 10.79
N GLU A 228 37.24 -23.84 11.31
CA GLU A 228 36.17 -24.29 12.21
C GLU A 228 34.94 -24.81 11.45
N VAL A 229 34.41 -24.01 10.51
CA VAL A 229 33.12 -24.29 9.86
C VAL A 229 33.21 -24.57 8.35
N GLY A 230 34.42 -24.49 7.78
CA GLY A 230 34.65 -24.68 6.35
C GLY A 230 34.37 -23.43 5.51
N VAL A 231 35.04 -23.33 4.37
CA VAL A 231 35.07 -22.12 3.53
C VAL A 231 33.69 -21.67 3.03
N ALA A 232 32.80 -22.61 2.72
CA ALA A 232 31.46 -22.30 2.21
C ALA A 232 30.54 -21.65 3.25
N SER A 233 30.87 -21.78 4.53
CA SER A 233 30.06 -21.28 5.65
C SER A 233 30.61 -19.98 6.26
N VAL A 234 31.68 -19.41 5.68
CA VAL A 234 32.32 -18.18 6.14
C VAL A 234 32.06 -17.04 5.16
N GLY A 235 31.69 -15.87 5.69
CA GLY A 235 31.54 -14.63 4.93
C GLY A 235 32.24 -13.44 5.59
N VAL A 236 32.63 -12.46 4.78
CA VAL A 236 33.11 -11.15 5.24
C VAL A 236 31.99 -10.13 5.05
N HIS A 237 31.74 -9.32 6.08
CA HIS A 237 30.85 -8.15 5.98
C HIS A 237 31.68 -6.87 6.06
N ILE A 238 31.77 -6.14 4.96
CA ILE A 238 32.50 -4.87 4.89
C ILE A 238 31.53 -3.70 4.97
N ILE A 239 31.74 -2.83 5.96
CA ILE A 239 30.95 -1.63 6.19
C ILE A 239 31.88 -0.42 6.09
N GLY A 240 31.70 0.39 5.06
CA GLY A 240 32.57 1.52 4.75
C GLY A 240 32.12 2.27 3.50
N PHE A 241 32.98 3.14 2.98
CA PHE A 241 32.72 3.95 1.79
C PHE A 241 33.75 3.62 0.68
N GLU A 242 34.31 4.62 0.00
CA GLU A 242 35.32 4.46 -1.05
C GLU A 242 36.62 3.76 -0.58
N GLN A 243 36.92 3.75 0.73
CA GLN A 243 38.07 3.00 1.29
C GLN A 243 38.01 1.49 0.99
N THR A 244 36.83 0.97 0.63
CA THR A 244 36.64 -0.42 0.19
C THR A 244 37.56 -0.79 -0.98
N ILE A 245 37.86 0.16 -1.88
CA ILE A 245 38.76 -0.06 -3.02
C ILE A 245 40.17 -0.40 -2.52
N ASP A 246 40.72 0.39 -1.58
CA ASP A 246 42.03 0.14 -0.98
C ASP A 246 42.07 -1.17 -0.20
N ILE A 247 40.98 -1.52 0.48
CA ILE A 247 40.84 -2.79 1.19
C ILE A 247 40.90 -3.97 0.20
N PHE A 248 40.21 -3.89 -0.94
CA PHE A 248 40.25 -4.94 -1.98
C PHE A 248 41.65 -5.08 -2.60
N HIS A 249 42.34 -3.96 -2.84
CA HIS A 249 43.73 -3.95 -3.31
C HIS A 249 44.69 -4.70 -2.37
N GLN A 250 44.46 -4.59 -1.06
CA GLN A 250 45.25 -5.33 -0.07
C GLN A 250 44.77 -6.77 0.08
N ALA A 251 43.45 -7.01 0.08
CA ALA A 251 42.85 -8.32 0.33
C ALA A 251 43.22 -9.35 -0.74
N LYS A 252 43.40 -8.93 -2.00
CA LYS A 252 43.83 -9.83 -3.09
C LYS A 252 45.17 -10.54 -2.83
N ASN A 253 46.00 -10.00 -1.94
CA ASN A 253 47.30 -10.59 -1.58
C ASN A 253 47.19 -11.73 -0.55
N TYR A 254 46.00 -11.99 -0.01
CA TYR A 254 45.73 -13.05 0.97
C TYR A 254 44.82 -14.12 0.34
N PRO A 255 45.36 -15.29 -0.06
CA PRO A 255 44.59 -16.29 -0.82
C PRO A 255 43.31 -16.79 -0.16
N ILE A 256 43.21 -16.76 1.17
CA ILE A 256 41.99 -17.17 1.88
C ILE A 256 40.84 -16.16 1.69
N LEU A 257 41.15 -14.87 1.58
CA LEU A 257 40.16 -13.80 1.47
C LEU A 257 39.44 -13.82 0.13
N SER A 258 40.07 -14.35 -0.91
CA SER A 258 39.45 -14.52 -2.23
C SER A 258 38.61 -15.79 -2.37
N GLN A 259 38.59 -16.66 -1.35
CA GLN A 259 37.82 -17.92 -1.36
C GLN A 259 36.48 -17.83 -0.62
N VAL A 260 36.30 -16.83 0.23
CA VAL A 260 35.06 -16.62 1.00
C VAL A 260 34.16 -15.60 0.32
N ARG A 261 32.87 -15.61 0.68
CA ARG A 261 31.90 -14.61 0.21
C ARG A 261 32.15 -13.26 0.89
N TRP A 262 31.95 -12.18 0.15
CA TRP A 262 31.96 -10.84 0.71
C TRP A 262 30.59 -10.19 0.52
N CYS A 263 30.12 -9.48 1.55
CA CYS A 263 28.92 -8.66 1.49
C CYS A 263 29.24 -7.25 1.96
N GLY A 264 28.72 -6.24 1.26
CA GLY A 264 28.92 -4.83 1.55
C GLY A 264 27.77 -4.19 2.34
N SER A 265 27.76 -2.87 2.35
CA SER A 265 26.67 -2.00 2.82
C SER A 265 26.15 -1.11 1.68
N ASP A 266 25.01 -0.46 1.90
CA ASP A 266 24.41 0.51 0.97
C ASP A 266 25.36 1.61 0.50
N ALA A 267 26.21 2.12 1.38
CA ALA A 267 27.23 3.12 1.07
C ALA A 267 28.27 2.71 0.00
N ILE A 268 28.45 1.40 -0.25
CA ILE A 268 29.38 0.86 -1.27
C ILE A 268 28.65 0.59 -2.59
N THR A 269 27.35 0.31 -2.52
CA THR A 269 26.55 -0.14 -3.64
C THR A 269 26.47 0.92 -4.73
N LYS A 270 26.67 0.51 -5.99
CA LYS A 270 26.69 1.41 -7.15
C LYS A 270 27.80 2.46 -7.16
N ASN A 271 28.84 2.31 -6.34
CA ASN A 271 30.00 3.20 -6.39
C ASN A 271 30.69 3.14 -7.77
N GLN A 272 30.87 4.31 -8.39
CA GLN A 272 31.43 4.45 -9.73
C GLN A 272 32.95 4.19 -9.76
N LYS A 273 33.70 4.68 -8.77
CA LYS A 273 35.16 4.48 -8.70
C LYS A 273 35.53 3.01 -8.55
N LEU A 274 34.72 2.22 -7.85
CA LEU A 274 34.90 0.77 -7.75
C LEU A 274 34.71 0.06 -9.10
N LEU A 275 33.84 0.56 -9.99
CA LEU A 275 33.72 0.03 -11.37
C LEU A 275 34.93 0.40 -12.24
N GLU A 276 35.51 1.58 -12.01
CA GLU A 276 36.65 2.10 -12.78
C GLU A 276 37.99 1.48 -12.36
N ASP A 277 38.08 0.96 -11.14
CA ASP A 277 39.25 0.24 -10.64
C ASP A 277 39.20 -1.25 -11.02
N ALA A 278 39.90 -1.61 -12.10
CA ALA A 278 39.90 -2.96 -12.64
C ALA A 278 40.38 -4.04 -11.66
N GLU A 279 41.32 -3.72 -10.76
CA GLU A 279 41.86 -4.72 -9.82
C GLU A 279 40.90 -4.95 -8.65
N ALA A 280 40.33 -3.87 -8.10
CA ALA A 280 39.31 -3.97 -7.05
C ALA A 280 38.03 -4.63 -7.57
N ALA A 281 37.58 -4.27 -8.78
CA ALA A 281 36.45 -4.92 -9.44
C ALA A 281 36.69 -6.41 -9.70
N ALA A 282 37.93 -6.80 -10.10
CA ALA A 282 38.28 -8.21 -10.27
C ALA A 282 38.19 -8.98 -8.95
N PHE A 283 38.66 -8.41 -7.83
CA PHE A 283 38.52 -9.02 -6.52
C PHE A 283 37.05 -9.14 -6.08
N ALA A 284 36.25 -8.10 -6.32
CA ALA A 284 34.82 -8.11 -6.06
C ALA A 284 34.11 -9.24 -6.84
N MET A 285 34.40 -9.39 -8.14
CA MET A 285 33.85 -10.48 -8.96
C MET A 285 34.32 -11.85 -8.49
N GLN A 286 35.61 -11.99 -8.12
CA GLN A 286 36.18 -13.25 -7.65
C GLN A 286 35.50 -13.75 -6.36
N THR A 287 35.23 -12.85 -5.43
CA THR A 287 34.57 -13.16 -4.15
C THR A 287 33.04 -13.26 -4.27
N GLN A 288 32.50 -12.96 -5.45
CA GLN A 288 31.06 -12.74 -5.68
C GLN A 288 30.49 -11.74 -4.67
N PHE A 289 31.18 -10.62 -4.53
CA PHE A 289 30.80 -9.52 -3.68
C PHE A 289 29.37 -9.04 -4.00
N ALA A 290 28.53 -9.03 -2.98
CA ALA A 290 27.16 -8.54 -3.08
C ALA A 290 26.92 -7.41 -2.08
N SER A 291 26.38 -6.28 -2.53
CA SER A 291 26.17 -5.11 -1.69
C SER A 291 24.69 -4.73 -1.70
N PRO A 292 24.05 -4.57 -0.53
CA PRO A 292 22.63 -4.23 -0.43
C PRO A 292 22.42 -2.75 -0.77
N MET A 293 21.25 -2.38 -1.27
CA MET A 293 20.77 -0.99 -1.28
C MET A 293 19.25 -1.05 -1.28
N PHE A 294 18.60 -0.12 -0.57
CA PHE A 294 17.15 -0.09 -0.61
C PHE A 294 16.68 0.22 -2.05
N ALA A 295 15.71 -0.56 -2.53
CA ALA A 295 15.38 -0.69 -3.95
C ALA A 295 13.86 -0.88 -4.15
N MET A 296 13.08 0.14 -3.79
CA MET A 296 11.61 0.14 -3.93
C MET A 296 11.13 -0.07 -5.37
N GLU A 297 11.95 0.28 -6.37
CA GLU A 297 11.62 0.08 -7.78
C GLU A 297 11.54 -1.39 -8.19
N VAL A 298 12.13 -2.28 -7.40
CA VAL A 298 12.18 -3.72 -7.70
C VAL A 298 10.88 -4.40 -7.26
N ILE A 299 10.08 -3.71 -6.46
CA ILE A 299 8.69 -4.06 -6.24
C ILE A 299 7.94 -3.85 -7.56
N SER A 300 7.56 -4.97 -8.19
CA SER A 300 6.66 -4.96 -9.35
C SER A 300 5.21 -4.63 -8.91
N TYR A 301 4.98 -3.48 -8.28
CA TYR A 301 3.63 -3.02 -7.89
C TYR A 301 3.42 -1.51 -8.15
N PRO A 302 2.19 -1.10 -8.48
CA PRO A 302 1.88 0.11 -9.25
C PRO A 302 1.82 1.41 -8.42
N ILE A 303 2.58 1.49 -7.32
CA ILE A 303 2.59 2.64 -6.40
C ILE A 303 3.74 3.61 -6.71
N ALA A 304 4.78 3.16 -7.40
CA ALA A 304 5.72 4.07 -8.05
C ALA A 304 5.01 4.68 -9.25
N PRO A 305 5.18 5.99 -9.56
CA PRO A 305 4.73 6.54 -10.83
C PRO A 305 5.27 5.59 -11.90
N THR A 306 4.36 4.98 -12.68
CA THR A 306 4.56 3.77 -13.54
C THR A 306 6.03 3.50 -13.79
N VAL A 307 6.61 2.31 -13.53
CA VAL A 307 8.04 1.97 -13.79
C VAL A 307 8.75 2.84 -14.86
N SER A 308 8.07 3.14 -15.98
CA SER A 308 8.38 4.20 -16.96
C SER A 308 8.81 5.62 -16.48
N VAL A 309 8.40 6.10 -15.30
CA VAL A 309 8.62 7.46 -14.78
C VAL A 309 9.83 7.48 -13.84
N VAL A 310 9.98 6.48 -12.98
CA VAL A 310 11.24 6.24 -12.24
C VAL A 310 12.38 5.97 -13.21
N GLU A 311 12.16 5.10 -14.21
CA GLU A 311 13.15 4.85 -15.26
C GLU A 311 13.46 6.09 -16.10
N ARG A 312 12.51 7.04 -16.21
CA ARG A 312 12.75 8.32 -16.89
C ARG A 312 13.69 9.20 -16.09
N ILE A 313 13.52 9.32 -14.78
CA ILE A 313 14.44 10.09 -13.92
C ILE A 313 15.80 9.41 -13.86
N LYS A 314 15.86 8.09 -13.63
CA LYS A 314 17.12 7.34 -13.66
C LYS A 314 17.86 7.53 -14.98
N ARG A 315 17.14 7.48 -16.11
CA ARG A 315 17.73 7.74 -17.43
C ARG A 315 18.25 9.17 -17.54
N ARG A 316 17.48 10.18 -17.15
CA ARG A 316 17.95 11.58 -17.18
C ARG A 316 19.16 11.79 -16.28
N LEU A 317 19.19 11.16 -15.11
CA LEU A 317 20.32 11.25 -14.18
C LEU A 317 21.56 10.61 -14.78
N ARG A 318 21.41 9.42 -15.39
CA ARG A 318 22.48 8.78 -16.18
C ARG A 318 23.00 9.66 -17.30
N GLU A 319 22.09 10.21 -18.11
CA GLU A 319 22.45 11.07 -19.25
C GLU A 319 23.16 12.36 -18.80
N ALA A 320 22.77 12.92 -17.65
CA ALA A 320 23.35 14.15 -17.13
C ALA A 320 24.66 13.96 -16.35
N SER A 321 24.79 12.87 -15.59
CA SER A 321 25.96 12.61 -14.73
C SER A 321 27.00 11.69 -15.37
N GLY A 322 26.62 10.88 -16.36
CA GLY A 322 27.45 9.78 -16.86
C GLY A 322 27.53 8.56 -15.93
N GLN A 323 26.85 8.59 -14.78
CA GLN A 323 26.88 7.54 -13.76
C GLN A 323 25.52 6.84 -13.66
N GLU A 324 25.51 5.56 -13.27
CA GLU A 324 24.25 4.88 -12.93
C GLU A 324 23.59 5.54 -11.71
N SER A 325 22.28 5.78 -11.79
CA SER A 325 21.54 6.34 -10.66
C SER A 325 21.43 5.31 -9.52
N ASP A 326 21.64 5.78 -8.30
CA ASP A 326 21.34 5.06 -7.07
C ASP A 326 19.99 5.52 -6.45
N ALA A 327 19.63 4.93 -5.31
CA ALA A 327 18.39 5.25 -4.61
C ALA A 327 18.45 6.62 -3.90
N PHE A 328 19.61 6.98 -3.36
CA PHE A 328 19.84 8.22 -2.62
C PHE A 328 19.80 9.47 -3.50
N ALA A 329 20.19 9.37 -4.77
CA ALA A 329 20.06 10.43 -5.76
C ALA A 329 18.58 10.75 -6.03
N ILE A 330 17.72 9.75 -6.06
CA ILE A 330 16.29 9.97 -6.24
C ILE A 330 15.65 10.46 -4.94
N CYS A 331 16.06 9.96 -3.76
CA CYS A 331 15.66 10.55 -2.49
C CYS A 331 16.11 12.01 -2.37
N THR A 332 17.26 12.37 -2.91
CA THR A 332 17.74 13.76 -3.00
C THR A 332 16.80 14.60 -3.86
N TYR A 333 16.41 14.08 -5.02
CA TYR A 333 15.44 14.72 -5.90
C TYR A 333 14.09 14.93 -5.18
N ASP A 334 13.57 13.88 -4.55
CA ASP A 334 12.30 13.88 -3.80
C ASP A 334 12.38 14.84 -2.58
N GLY A 335 13.52 14.91 -1.91
CA GLY A 335 13.78 15.83 -0.80
C GLY A 335 13.70 17.30 -1.20
N ILE A 336 14.15 17.65 -2.41
CA ILE A 336 14.00 19.03 -2.94
C ILE A 336 12.52 19.32 -3.27
N TRP A 337 11.79 18.35 -3.82
CA TRP A 337 10.35 18.49 -4.07
C TRP A 337 9.56 18.68 -2.77
N LEU A 338 9.84 17.89 -1.73
CA LEU A 338 9.23 18.03 -0.41
C LEU A 338 9.49 19.41 0.19
N GLY A 339 10.72 19.91 0.12
CA GLY A 339 11.09 21.25 0.59
C GLY A 339 10.37 22.35 -0.19
N GLY A 340 10.29 22.19 -1.51
CA GLY A 340 9.56 23.10 -2.39
C GLY A 340 8.06 23.14 -2.07
N LEU A 341 7.41 21.98 -1.96
CA LEU A 341 6.00 21.86 -1.61
C LEU A 341 5.71 22.42 -0.22
N THR A 342 6.54 22.09 0.77
CA THR A 342 6.42 22.61 2.14
C THR A 342 6.48 24.13 2.14
N SER A 343 7.47 24.70 1.44
CA SER A 343 7.68 26.14 1.43
C SER A 343 6.62 26.91 0.65
N VAL A 344 6.05 26.33 -0.41
CA VAL A 344 4.97 26.94 -1.19
C VAL A 344 3.62 26.87 -0.47
N ASN A 345 3.41 25.84 0.36
CA ASN A 345 2.17 25.65 1.12
C ASN A 345 2.19 26.27 2.52
N CYS A 346 3.33 26.80 2.98
CA CYS A 346 3.42 27.60 4.21
C CYS A 346 3.46 29.09 3.86
N ALA A 347 2.72 29.91 4.62
CA ALA A 347 2.84 31.36 4.47
C ALA A 347 4.29 31.79 4.74
N PRO A 348 4.86 32.77 4.01
CA PRO A 348 6.24 33.20 4.24
C PRO A 348 6.55 33.61 5.69
N SER A 349 5.53 34.08 6.42
CA SER A 349 5.59 34.49 7.82
C SER A 349 5.17 33.41 8.83
N CYS A 350 4.94 32.17 8.42
CA CYS A 350 4.55 31.10 9.33
C CYS A 350 5.68 30.83 10.34
N ASP A 351 5.31 30.60 11.61
CA ASP A 351 6.21 30.11 12.65
C ASP A 351 6.73 28.70 12.32
N PHE A 352 7.76 28.27 13.05
CA PHE A 352 8.41 27.00 12.78
C PHE A 352 7.53 25.79 13.04
N GLU A 353 6.71 25.83 14.09
CA GLU A 353 5.79 24.73 14.41
C GLU A 353 4.79 24.51 13.26
N THR A 354 4.23 25.60 12.72
CA THR A 354 3.38 25.57 11.53
C THR A 354 4.15 25.07 10.30
N TYR A 355 5.41 25.47 10.14
CA TYR A 355 6.25 25.01 9.03
C TYR A 355 6.54 23.50 9.10
N LYS A 356 6.90 22.99 10.29
CA LYS A 356 7.14 21.56 10.56
C LYS A 356 5.87 20.72 10.37
N ASN A 357 4.73 21.21 10.86
CA ASN A 357 3.42 20.57 10.61
C ASN A 357 3.06 20.57 9.12
N THR A 358 3.42 21.63 8.38
CA THR A 358 3.25 21.67 6.92
C THR A 358 4.14 20.65 6.23
N PHE A 359 5.39 20.49 6.67
CA PHE A 359 6.28 19.45 6.16
C PHE A 359 5.69 18.05 6.37
N GLN A 360 5.26 17.72 7.59
CA GLN A 360 4.64 16.44 7.92
C GLN A 360 3.36 16.21 7.11
N ARG A 361 2.58 17.26 6.83
CA ARG A 361 1.43 17.15 5.93
C ARG A 361 1.88 16.86 4.49
N MET A 362 2.93 17.53 4.01
CA MET A 362 3.43 17.36 2.64
C MET A 362 4.03 15.98 2.42
N GLU A 363 4.81 15.45 3.37
CA GLU A 363 5.39 14.09 3.22
C GLU A 363 4.30 13.01 3.13
N ASN A 364 3.19 13.17 3.86
CA ASN A 364 2.06 12.25 3.82
C ASN A 364 1.27 12.24 2.51
N ILE A 365 1.29 13.33 1.74
CA ILE A 365 0.55 13.44 0.46
C ILE A 365 1.46 13.39 -0.77
N TYR A 366 2.77 13.58 -0.57
CA TYR A 366 3.73 13.57 -1.65
C TYR A 366 4.03 12.14 -2.08
N ILE A 367 3.70 11.82 -3.33
CA ILE A 367 4.09 10.56 -3.97
C ILE A 367 5.32 10.86 -4.82
N GLY A 368 6.49 10.64 -4.23
CA GLY A 368 7.79 10.79 -4.88
C GLY A 368 8.10 9.68 -5.87
N TYR A 369 9.26 9.77 -6.50
CA TYR A 369 9.70 8.77 -7.48
C TYR A 369 10.05 7.44 -6.80
N TYR A 370 10.43 7.44 -5.51
CA TYR A 370 10.56 6.22 -4.69
C TYR A 370 9.26 5.80 -3.98
N GLY A 371 8.11 6.35 -4.37
CA GLY A 371 6.84 6.21 -3.67
C GLY A 371 6.71 7.19 -2.49
N PRO A 372 5.63 7.11 -1.69
CA PRO A 372 5.46 8.00 -0.55
C PRO A 372 6.60 7.83 0.48
N PRO A 373 7.12 8.91 1.10
CA PRO A 373 8.15 8.84 2.13
C PRO A 373 7.75 7.98 3.34
N LEU A 374 6.53 8.14 3.84
CA LEU A 374 5.98 7.38 4.98
C LEU A 374 6.91 7.36 6.18
N LEU A 375 7.18 8.55 6.70
CA LEU A 375 8.08 8.70 7.83
C LEU A 375 7.45 8.10 9.11
N SER A 376 8.28 7.52 9.96
CA SER A 376 7.93 7.03 11.29
C SER A 376 7.78 8.22 12.26
N ALA A 377 7.35 7.95 13.49
CA ALA A 377 7.34 8.98 14.54
C ALA A 377 8.72 9.63 14.78
N ALA A 378 9.79 8.86 14.53
CA ALA A 378 11.18 9.31 14.59
C ALA A 378 11.67 10.02 13.30
N GLY A 379 10.79 10.26 12.34
CA GLY A 379 11.13 10.94 11.09
C GLY A 379 11.82 10.08 10.04
N ASP A 380 11.90 8.75 10.23
CA ASP A 380 12.60 7.82 9.32
C ASP A 380 11.65 7.19 8.33
N ARG A 381 12.08 6.93 7.09
CA ARG A 381 11.31 6.10 6.17
C ARG A 381 11.00 4.75 6.82
N SER A 382 9.72 4.51 7.09
CA SER A 382 9.28 3.33 7.86
C SER A 382 9.29 2.03 7.05
N MET A 383 9.50 2.09 5.73
CA MET A 383 9.40 0.94 4.84
C MET A 383 10.42 0.96 3.70
N ALA A 384 11.10 -0.16 3.49
CA ALA A 384 12.03 -0.38 2.39
C ALA A 384 12.11 -1.86 1.97
N THR A 385 12.35 -2.09 0.68
CA THR A 385 12.83 -3.38 0.14
C THR A 385 14.32 -3.24 -0.13
N TYR A 386 15.13 -4.28 0.07
CA TYR A 386 16.56 -4.25 -0.28
C TYR A 386 16.87 -5.13 -1.49
N GLY A 387 17.52 -4.55 -2.49
CA GLY A 387 18.17 -5.25 -3.59
C GLY A 387 19.64 -5.49 -3.29
N PHE A 388 20.15 -6.67 -3.63
CA PHE A 388 21.57 -6.99 -3.57
C PHE A 388 22.17 -6.90 -4.97
N TYR A 389 23.21 -6.10 -5.10
CA TYR A 389 23.89 -5.82 -6.36
C TYR A 389 25.31 -6.39 -6.35
N THR A 390 25.75 -6.94 -7.47
CA THR A 390 27.14 -7.39 -7.70
C THR A 390 27.73 -6.65 -8.88
N ILE A 391 29.04 -6.64 -8.99
CA ILE A 391 29.73 -6.21 -10.22
C ILE A 391 29.76 -7.40 -11.19
N ARG A 392 29.44 -7.15 -12.47
CA ARG A 392 29.63 -8.08 -13.58
C ARG A 392 30.17 -7.37 -14.81
N GLU A 393 30.89 -8.12 -15.64
CA GLU A 393 31.29 -7.70 -16.97
C GLU A 393 30.22 -8.11 -18.00
N LYS A 394 29.73 -7.14 -18.78
CA LYS A 394 28.81 -7.37 -19.89
C LYS A 394 29.22 -6.53 -21.09
N GLU A 395 29.51 -7.19 -22.22
CA GLU A 395 29.97 -6.54 -23.46
C GLU A 395 31.23 -5.67 -23.22
N ASP A 396 32.22 -6.23 -22.51
CA ASP A 396 33.49 -5.57 -22.13
C ASP A 396 33.32 -4.31 -21.25
N VAL A 397 32.17 -4.14 -20.61
CA VAL A 397 31.89 -3.04 -19.67
C VAL A 397 31.47 -3.59 -18.31
N LEU A 398 32.14 -3.15 -17.25
CA LEU A 398 31.78 -3.46 -15.86
C LEU A 398 30.53 -2.67 -15.45
N LYS A 399 29.57 -3.36 -14.85
CA LYS A 399 28.31 -2.79 -14.38
C LYS A 399 27.87 -3.43 -13.08
N TRP A 400 27.14 -2.67 -12.27
CA TRP A 400 26.37 -3.21 -11.16
C TRP A 400 25.11 -3.90 -11.67
N GLU A 401 24.87 -5.12 -11.22
CA GLU A 401 23.71 -5.93 -11.57
C GLU A 401 23.00 -6.41 -10.31
N LEU A 402 21.68 -6.26 -10.28
CA LEU A 402 20.82 -6.82 -9.23
C LEU A 402 20.82 -8.36 -9.33
N ILE A 403 21.14 -9.05 -8.25
CA ILE A 403 21.21 -10.52 -8.20
C ILE A 403 20.23 -11.17 -7.23
N ALA A 404 19.78 -10.42 -6.22
CA ALA A 404 18.78 -10.89 -5.29
C ALA A 404 17.96 -9.71 -4.79
N THR A 405 16.74 -9.99 -4.39
CA THR A 405 15.90 -9.06 -3.66
C THR A 405 15.50 -9.73 -2.37
N SER A 406 15.66 -9.03 -1.26
CA SER A 406 14.92 -9.37 -0.07
C SER A 406 13.51 -8.82 -0.26
N PHE A 407 12.65 -9.60 -0.92
CA PHE A 407 11.22 -9.36 -0.81
C PHE A 407 10.87 -9.61 0.65
N ILE A 408 10.75 -8.54 1.43
CA ILE A 408 9.98 -8.57 2.67
C ILE A 408 8.52 -8.63 2.21
N THR A 409 8.10 -9.81 1.74
CA THR A 409 6.68 -10.11 1.52
C THR A 409 6.01 -10.12 2.87
N MET A 410 4.90 -9.39 2.92
CA MET A 410 4.20 -9.00 4.13
C MET A 410 5.04 -8.04 4.93
N ILE A 411 4.41 -6.96 5.34
CA ILE A 411 5.04 -6.08 6.28
C ILE A 411 5.46 -6.93 7.48
N ASN A 412 6.76 -7.13 7.64
CA ASN A 412 7.31 -7.57 8.89
C ASN A 412 7.27 -6.31 9.76
N PHE A 413 6.09 -6.03 10.31
CA PHE A 413 5.88 -4.91 11.20
C PHE A 413 6.67 -5.03 12.51
N GLY A 414 7.47 -6.10 12.68
CA GLY A 414 8.48 -6.21 13.72
C GLY A 414 9.59 -5.15 13.65
N GLU A 415 9.60 -4.30 12.62
CA GLU A 415 10.58 -3.21 12.48
C GLU A 415 9.99 -1.78 12.52
N LEU A 416 8.67 -1.61 12.57
CA LEU A 416 8.13 -0.44 13.26
C LEU A 416 8.33 -0.77 14.74
N ALA A 417 8.99 0.09 15.51
CA ALA A 417 9.01 -0.07 16.97
C ALA A 417 7.55 -0.08 17.42
N ILE A 418 6.98 -1.27 17.63
CA ILE A 418 5.57 -1.42 17.95
C ILE A 418 5.41 -0.75 19.31
N PRO A 419 4.68 0.38 19.37
CA PRO A 419 4.65 1.19 20.57
C PRO A 419 4.10 0.36 21.72
N ASN A 420 4.64 0.59 22.91
CA ASN A 420 4.05 0.07 24.14
C ASN A 420 2.91 1.00 24.57
N ARG A 421 1.75 0.45 24.94
CA ARG A 421 0.61 1.21 25.46
C ARG A 421 -0.06 0.42 26.57
N ASN A 422 -0.34 1.07 27.69
CA ASN A 422 -1.04 0.45 28.82
C ASN A 422 -2.54 0.27 28.54
N GLU A 423 -3.12 1.14 27.72
CA GLU A 423 -4.52 1.08 27.31
C GLU A 423 -4.66 0.38 25.97
N ALA A 424 -5.73 -0.41 25.81
CA ALA A 424 -6.01 -1.06 24.55
C ALA A 424 -6.45 -0.03 23.48
N LEU A 425 -5.93 -0.17 22.26
CA LEU A 425 -6.46 0.52 21.09
C LEU A 425 -7.85 -0.04 20.79
N THR A 426 -8.86 0.79 21.02
CA THR A 426 -10.27 0.41 20.77
C THR A 426 -10.66 0.87 19.37
N VAL A 427 -11.16 -0.06 18.56
CA VAL A 427 -11.71 0.21 17.22
C VAL A 427 -13.22 0.00 17.27
N ALA A 428 -14.01 1.00 16.90
CA ALA A 428 -15.45 0.82 16.80
C ALA A 428 -15.85 0.12 15.49
N ALA A 429 -16.92 -0.66 15.53
CA ALA A 429 -17.50 -1.34 14.37
C ALA A 429 -19.03 -1.20 14.35
N LEU A 430 -19.59 -0.84 13.20
CA LEU A 430 -21.02 -0.72 12.92
C LEU A 430 -21.48 -1.92 12.08
N LEU A 431 -22.02 -2.95 12.74
CA LEU A 431 -22.43 -4.20 12.10
C LEU A 431 -23.96 -4.35 12.07
N PRO A 432 -24.57 -4.98 11.06
CA PRO A 432 -25.98 -5.35 11.09
C PRO A 432 -26.15 -6.67 11.86
N LEU A 433 -26.15 -6.66 13.20
CA LEU A 433 -26.27 -7.89 14.00
C LEU A 433 -27.71 -8.41 14.03
N SER A 434 -28.67 -7.53 13.76
CA SER A 434 -30.09 -7.83 13.53
C SER A 434 -30.59 -7.13 12.25
N GLY A 435 -31.83 -7.40 11.84
CA GLY A 435 -32.42 -6.88 10.60
C GLY A 435 -32.24 -7.84 9.41
N SER A 436 -32.52 -7.35 8.20
CA SER A 436 -32.58 -8.15 6.96
C SER A 436 -31.23 -8.67 6.44
N TRP A 437 -30.12 -8.33 7.10
CA TRP A 437 -28.79 -8.84 6.75
C TRP A 437 -28.00 -9.27 8.00
N SER A 438 -28.74 -9.77 8.99
CA SER A 438 -28.19 -10.21 10.27
C SER A 438 -27.19 -11.36 10.14
N SER A 439 -27.37 -12.20 9.13
CA SER A 439 -26.49 -13.35 8.86
C SER A 439 -25.05 -12.89 8.62
N GLN A 440 -24.86 -11.83 7.82
CA GLN A 440 -23.56 -11.23 7.53
C GLN A 440 -22.96 -10.56 8.77
N GLY A 441 -23.73 -9.74 9.48
CA GLY A 441 -23.22 -9.03 10.66
C GLY A 441 -22.76 -9.98 11.78
N GLN A 442 -23.48 -11.08 12.00
CA GLN A 442 -23.06 -12.12 12.96
C GLN A 442 -21.78 -12.83 12.53
N SER A 443 -21.60 -13.09 11.23
CA SER A 443 -20.36 -13.66 10.72
C SER A 443 -19.18 -12.72 10.93
N SER A 444 -19.35 -11.46 10.56
CA SER A 444 -18.31 -10.44 10.69
C SER A 444 -17.97 -10.11 12.15
N ALA A 445 -18.90 -10.25 13.08
CA ALA A 445 -18.61 -10.14 14.52
C ALA A 445 -17.61 -11.22 14.97
N ARG A 446 -17.83 -12.49 14.59
CA ARG A 446 -16.90 -13.60 14.88
C ARG A 446 -15.53 -13.38 14.24
N VAL A 447 -15.50 -12.78 13.06
CA VAL A 447 -14.25 -12.47 12.35
C VAL A 447 -13.47 -11.37 13.05
N LEU A 448 -14.13 -10.34 13.59
CA LEU A 448 -13.45 -9.33 14.39
C LEU A 448 -12.88 -9.90 15.68
N GLU A 449 -13.60 -10.82 16.34
CA GLU A 449 -13.06 -11.57 17.49
C GLU A 449 -11.81 -12.38 17.10
N PHE A 450 -11.87 -13.09 15.98
CA PHE A 450 -10.76 -13.87 15.44
C PHE A 450 -9.56 -12.99 15.05
N ALA A 451 -9.80 -11.84 14.43
CA ALA A 451 -8.76 -10.87 14.06
C ALA A 451 -8.10 -10.23 15.29
N VAL A 452 -8.89 -9.91 16.33
CA VAL A 452 -8.37 -9.39 17.60
C VAL A 452 -7.43 -10.40 18.26
N GLU A 453 -7.77 -11.69 18.23
CA GLU A 453 -6.90 -12.75 18.75
C GLU A 453 -5.58 -12.82 17.96
N ASP A 454 -5.65 -12.90 16.63
CA ASP A 454 -4.47 -12.98 15.78
C ASP A 454 -3.55 -11.76 15.93
N ILE A 455 -4.12 -10.56 15.96
CA ILE A 455 -3.39 -9.31 16.19
C ILE A 455 -2.71 -9.31 17.55
N ASN A 456 -3.43 -9.65 18.63
CA ASN A 456 -2.86 -9.59 19.98
C ASN A 456 -1.78 -10.66 20.19
N ASN A 457 -1.92 -11.83 19.57
CA ASN A 457 -0.89 -12.86 19.55
C ASN A 457 0.37 -12.37 18.82
N TYR A 458 0.19 -11.72 17.66
CA TYR A 458 1.28 -11.08 16.93
C TYR A 458 1.99 -10.01 17.78
N LEU A 459 1.24 -9.07 18.36
CA LEU A 459 1.80 -7.99 19.20
C LEU A 459 2.58 -8.54 20.41
N ALA A 460 2.10 -9.63 21.02
CA ALA A 460 2.79 -10.29 22.12
C ALA A 460 4.07 -11.00 21.67
N HIS A 461 4.07 -11.62 20.49
CA HIS A 461 5.25 -12.24 19.88
C HIS A 461 6.36 -11.21 19.63
N GLU A 462 5.99 -10.02 19.16
CA GLU A 462 6.89 -8.87 18.95
C GLU A 462 7.33 -8.18 20.25
N GLY A 463 6.90 -8.67 21.42
CA GLY A 463 7.27 -8.13 22.73
C GLY A 463 6.59 -6.80 23.09
N SER A 464 5.55 -6.39 22.36
CA SER A 464 4.78 -5.18 22.66
C SER A 464 3.71 -5.42 23.73
N THR A 465 3.48 -4.39 24.54
CA THR A 465 2.37 -4.31 25.52
C THR A 465 1.07 -3.77 24.92
N LEU A 466 1.10 -3.19 23.71
CA LEU A 466 -0.10 -2.74 23.01
C LEU A 466 -1.09 -3.89 22.82
N ARG A 467 -2.37 -3.63 23.05
CA ARG A 467 -3.46 -4.57 22.75
C ARG A 467 -4.55 -3.89 21.94
N VAL A 468 -5.22 -4.64 21.08
CA VAL A 468 -6.36 -4.19 20.27
C VAL A 468 -7.63 -4.83 20.80
N GLN A 469 -8.71 -4.05 20.81
CA GLN A 469 -10.06 -4.54 21.08
C GLN A 469 -11.06 -3.85 20.16
N VAL A 470 -12.24 -4.44 19.99
CA VAL A 470 -13.30 -3.90 19.14
C VAL A 470 -14.56 -3.62 19.95
N GLN A 471 -15.16 -2.43 19.75
CA GLN A 471 -16.51 -2.11 20.24
C GLN A 471 -17.50 -2.24 19.09
N ILE A 472 -18.36 -3.26 19.15
CA ILE A 472 -19.37 -3.52 18.12
C ILE A 472 -20.71 -2.89 18.51
N GLU A 473 -21.30 -2.12 17.60
CA GLU A 473 -22.66 -1.56 17.71
C GLU A 473 -23.56 -2.13 16.62
N ASP A 474 -24.77 -2.57 17.02
CA ASP A 474 -25.78 -3.10 16.10
C ASP A 474 -26.50 -1.96 15.36
N THR A 475 -26.43 -1.99 14.04
CA THR A 475 -27.11 -1.06 13.14
C THR A 475 -28.51 -1.51 12.74
N GLN A 476 -28.89 -2.76 13.01
CA GLN A 476 -30.21 -3.33 12.71
C GLN A 476 -30.62 -3.26 11.22
N THR A 477 -29.64 -3.14 10.32
CA THR A 477 -29.84 -2.78 8.90
C THR A 477 -30.69 -1.50 8.74
N ASN A 478 -30.60 -0.57 9.71
CA ASN A 478 -31.42 0.63 9.78
C ASN A 478 -30.57 1.91 9.71
N PRO A 479 -30.77 2.78 8.71
CA PRO A 479 -29.95 3.97 8.51
C PRO A 479 -29.99 4.97 9.67
N ALA A 480 -31.14 5.12 10.33
CA ALA A 480 -31.29 6.04 11.47
C ALA A 480 -30.53 5.51 12.71
N VAL A 481 -30.59 4.21 12.95
CA VAL A 481 -29.84 3.57 14.04
C VAL A 481 -28.34 3.64 13.76
N ALA A 482 -27.89 3.39 12.52
CA ALA A 482 -26.47 3.53 12.15
C ALA A 482 -25.92 4.94 12.46
N LEU A 483 -26.68 5.99 12.14
CA LEU A 483 -26.32 7.37 12.46
C LEU A 483 -26.27 7.64 13.96
N GLU A 484 -27.27 7.18 14.72
CA GLU A 484 -27.28 7.29 16.19
C GLU A 484 -26.03 6.64 16.80
N LYS A 485 -25.67 5.43 16.33
CA LYS A 485 -24.50 4.70 16.81
C LYS A 485 -23.19 5.40 16.47
N LEU A 486 -23.03 5.92 15.26
CA LEU A 486 -21.84 6.68 14.89
C LEU A 486 -21.71 7.97 15.72
N GLN A 487 -22.82 8.67 15.97
CA GLN A 487 -22.84 9.85 16.83
C GLN A 487 -22.42 9.53 18.26
N SER A 488 -22.86 8.39 18.80
CA SER A 488 -22.45 7.91 20.13
C SER A 488 -20.95 7.60 20.18
N ILE A 489 -20.41 6.89 19.17
CA ILE A 489 -18.98 6.59 19.02
C ILE A 489 -18.16 7.89 19.02
N ALA A 490 -18.61 8.90 18.26
CA ALA A 490 -17.94 10.20 18.17
C ALA A 490 -17.96 10.96 19.50
N ALA A 491 -19.13 11.00 20.17
CA ALA A 491 -19.31 11.70 21.44
C ALA A 491 -18.47 11.10 22.58
N GLN A 492 -18.27 9.78 22.54
CA GLN A 492 -17.44 9.04 23.50
C GLN A 492 -15.96 9.01 23.12
N ASN A 493 -15.60 9.49 21.92
CA ASN A 493 -14.24 9.44 21.36
C ASN A 493 -13.66 8.02 21.36
N VAL A 494 -14.50 7.02 21.01
CA VAL A 494 -14.11 5.59 21.02
C VAL A 494 -13.00 5.29 20.01
N SER A 495 -13.18 5.73 18.76
CA SER A 495 -12.18 5.58 17.70
C SER A 495 -12.31 6.67 16.63
N ARG A 496 -11.21 6.96 15.91
CA ARG A 496 -11.21 7.89 14.76
C ARG A 496 -11.44 7.16 13.43
N ILE A 497 -11.14 5.86 13.40
CA ILE A 497 -11.43 4.97 12.29
C ILE A 497 -12.46 3.94 12.77
N VAL A 498 -13.54 3.77 12.01
CA VAL A 498 -14.67 2.90 12.36
C VAL A 498 -14.86 1.88 11.23
N ILE A 499 -15.01 0.60 11.58
CA ILE A 499 -15.33 -0.46 10.63
C ILE A 499 -16.84 -0.44 10.33
N GLY A 500 -17.22 -0.52 9.06
CA GLY A 500 -18.59 -0.34 8.59
C GLY A 500 -19.00 1.14 8.43
N PRO A 501 -20.30 1.41 8.18
CA PRO A 501 -21.39 0.45 8.05
C PRO A 501 -21.30 -0.48 6.84
N TYR A 502 -22.05 -1.58 6.87
CA TYR A 502 -21.97 -2.65 5.88
C TYR A 502 -22.90 -2.44 4.68
N THR A 503 -24.11 -1.93 4.89
CA THR A 503 -25.05 -1.66 3.80
C THR A 503 -24.85 -0.26 3.24
N SER A 504 -25.05 -0.11 1.93
CA SER A 504 -24.98 1.20 1.26
C SER A 504 -25.98 2.20 1.86
N ALA A 505 -27.16 1.76 2.27
CA ALA A 505 -28.15 2.62 2.92
C ALA A 505 -27.66 3.16 4.28
N ASN A 506 -27.03 2.31 5.10
CA ASN A 506 -26.45 2.76 6.37
C ASN A 506 -25.25 3.68 6.13
N LEU A 507 -24.38 3.34 5.17
CA LEU A 507 -23.20 4.16 4.84
C LEU A 507 -23.62 5.55 4.35
N GLN A 508 -24.61 5.63 3.45
CA GLN A 508 -25.16 6.88 2.96
C GLN A 508 -25.67 7.78 4.10
N ALA A 509 -26.38 7.20 5.07
CA ALA A 509 -26.95 7.96 6.19
C ALA A 509 -25.89 8.52 7.16
N VAL A 510 -24.70 7.91 7.23
CA VAL A 510 -23.63 8.34 8.13
C VAL A 510 -22.53 9.16 7.46
N GLN A 511 -22.43 9.14 6.13
CA GLN A 511 -21.35 9.75 5.36
C GLN A 511 -21.16 11.24 5.68
N GLN A 512 -22.23 12.03 5.70
CA GLN A 512 -22.14 13.47 5.99
C GLN A 512 -21.58 13.71 7.39
N PHE A 513 -22.08 12.99 8.39
CA PHE A 513 -21.62 13.13 9.77
C PHE A 513 -20.15 12.74 9.91
N ALA A 514 -19.72 11.65 9.26
CA ALA A 514 -18.31 11.23 9.26
C ALA A 514 -17.39 12.28 8.65
N ASN A 515 -17.79 12.89 7.53
CA ASN A 515 -17.06 13.97 6.88
C ASN A 515 -16.93 15.21 7.78
N GLU A 516 -18.03 15.67 8.37
CA GLU A 516 -18.06 16.87 9.22
C GLU A 516 -17.30 16.70 10.54
N ASN A 517 -17.18 15.47 11.05
CA ASN A 517 -16.55 15.17 12.33
C ASN A 517 -15.15 14.54 12.19
N ASN A 518 -14.60 14.50 10.97
CA ASN A 518 -13.30 13.89 10.66
C ASN A 518 -13.19 12.45 11.19
N LEU A 519 -14.22 11.64 10.97
CA LEU A 519 -14.20 10.19 11.23
C LEU A 519 -13.98 9.47 9.91
N LEU A 520 -13.04 8.52 9.90
CA LEU A 520 -12.81 7.64 8.76
C LEU A 520 -13.66 6.39 8.91
N LEU A 521 -14.39 6.03 7.86
CA LEU A 521 -15.18 4.81 7.82
C LEU A 521 -14.54 3.83 6.84
N ILE A 522 -14.30 2.59 7.27
CA ILE A 522 -13.85 1.50 6.40
C ILE A 522 -15.01 0.52 6.23
N SER A 523 -15.73 0.60 5.12
CA SER A 523 -16.80 -0.34 4.79
C SER A 523 -16.25 -1.52 3.98
N PRO A 524 -16.36 -2.77 4.46
CA PRO A 524 -15.93 -3.93 3.68
C PRO A 524 -16.95 -4.35 2.61
N SER A 525 -18.18 -3.84 2.63
CA SER A 525 -19.29 -4.42 1.85
C SER A 525 -20.29 -3.44 1.23
N SER A 526 -20.14 -2.12 1.41
CA SER A 526 -21.04 -1.16 0.77
C SER A 526 -20.62 -0.90 -0.67
N THR A 527 -21.45 -1.27 -1.64
CA THR A 527 -21.04 -1.28 -3.06
C THR A 527 -21.67 -0.18 -3.92
N ALA A 528 -22.66 0.57 -3.43
CA ALA A 528 -23.41 1.54 -4.25
C ALA A 528 -22.49 2.52 -5.00
N THR A 529 -22.77 2.74 -6.29
CA THR A 529 -21.94 3.60 -7.16
C THR A 529 -21.99 5.06 -6.75
N SER A 530 -23.14 5.55 -6.24
CA SER A 530 -23.32 6.92 -5.78
C SER A 530 -22.48 7.29 -4.55
N LEU A 531 -21.93 6.29 -3.86
CA LEU A 531 -21.05 6.47 -2.70
C LEU A 531 -19.56 6.49 -3.08
N ALA A 532 -19.20 6.34 -4.36
CA ALA A 532 -17.83 6.48 -4.85
C ALA A 532 -17.46 7.97 -5.00
N ILE A 533 -17.24 8.68 -3.89
CA ILE A 533 -17.02 10.14 -3.88
C ILE A 533 -15.54 10.48 -3.61
N PRO A 534 -14.82 11.07 -4.58
CA PRO A 534 -13.43 11.46 -4.37
C PRO A 534 -13.22 12.41 -3.20
N GLY A 535 -12.28 12.05 -2.32
CA GLY A 535 -11.83 12.91 -1.22
C GLY A 535 -12.72 12.92 0.02
N ASP A 536 -13.80 12.14 0.08
CA ASP A 536 -14.59 11.96 1.31
C ASP A 536 -13.90 11.02 2.32
N ASN A 537 -14.42 10.89 3.54
CA ASN A 537 -13.81 10.09 4.59
C ASN A 537 -14.20 8.61 4.55
N ILE A 538 -14.64 8.12 3.39
CA ILE A 538 -15.10 6.75 3.20
C ILE A 538 -14.02 5.96 2.47
N ILE A 539 -13.71 4.80 3.02
CA ILE A 539 -12.84 3.79 2.40
C ILE A 539 -13.66 2.53 2.23
N ARG A 540 -13.58 1.91 1.06
CA ARG A 540 -14.34 0.70 0.75
C ARG A 540 -13.39 -0.39 0.32
N LEU A 541 -13.25 -1.43 1.15
CA LEU A 541 -12.43 -2.62 0.86
C LEU A 541 -13.16 -3.60 -0.08
N VAL A 542 -13.89 -3.04 -1.05
CA VAL A 542 -14.68 -3.72 -2.08
C VAL A 542 -14.72 -2.83 -3.32
N MET A 543 -14.90 -3.41 -4.50
CA MET A 543 -15.18 -2.64 -5.72
C MET A 543 -16.64 -2.20 -5.73
N ASN A 544 -16.95 -1.04 -6.30
CA ASN A 544 -18.33 -0.58 -6.41
C ASN A 544 -19.14 -1.37 -7.46
N ASP A 545 -20.47 -1.20 -7.42
CA ASP A 545 -21.44 -1.96 -8.21
C ASP A 545 -21.29 -1.79 -9.73
N ALA A 546 -20.59 -0.76 -10.22
CA ALA A 546 -20.33 -0.62 -11.65
C ALA A 546 -19.50 -1.81 -12.18
N TYR A 547 -18.58 -2.33 -11.36
CA TYR A 547 -17.79 -3.50 -11.68
C TYR A 547 -18.65 -4.77 -11.64
N GLN A 548 -19.45 -4.98 -10.59
CA GLN A 548 -20.34 -6.14 -10.50
C GLN A 548 -21.34 -6.16 -11.68
N ALA A 549 -21.95 -5.01 -11.98
CA ALA A 549 -22.90 -4.83 -13.05
C ALA A 549 -22.33 -5.24 -14.41
N LYS A 550 -21.11 -4.77 -14.74
CA LYS A 550 -20.43 -5.10 -15.99
C LYS A 550 -20.08 -6.59 -16.07
N ALA A 551 -19.56 -7.16 -14.98
CA ALA A 551 -19.26 -8.58 -14.90
C ALA A 551 -20.53 -9.42 -15.14
N LEU A 552 -21.61 -9.12 -14.42
CA LEU A 552 -22.89 -9.82 -14.53
C LEU A 552 -23.52 -9.70 -15.91
N ALA A 553 -23.53 -8.48 -16.49
CA ALA A 553 -24.00 -8.25 -17.86
C ALA A 553 -23.20 -9.07 -18.88
N THR A 554 -21.87 -9.14 -18.72
CA THR A 554 -21.01 -9.95 -19.59
C THR A 554 -21.32 -11.44 -19.50
N MET A 555 -21.53 -11.96 -18.28
CA MET A 555 -21.91 -13.36 -18.07
C MET A 555 -23.25 -13.66 -18.73
N MET A 556 -24.30 -12.90 -18.42
CA MET A 556 -25.64 -13.08 -19.00
C MET A 556 -25.62 -13.01 -20.54
N HIS A 557 -24.86 -12.07 -21.11
CA HIS A 557 -24.71 -11.97 -22.56
C HIS A 557 -23.99 -13.19 -23.16
N SER A 558 -22.97 -13.72 -22.48
CA SER A 558 -22.27 -14.92 -22.91
C SER A 558 -23.16 -16.18 -22.89
N GLU A 559 -24.09 -16.26 -21.93
CA GLU A 559 -25.16 -17.27 -21.83
C GLU A 559 -26.33 -17.04 -22.81
N LYS A 560 -26.26 -16.02 -23.68
CA LYS A 560 -27.31 -15.69 -24.67
C LYS A 560 -28.65 -15.24 -24.06
N ILE A 561 -28.61 -14.69 -22.84
CA ILE A 561 -29.73 -13.96 -22.27
C ILE A 561 -29.95 -12.67 -23.08
N LYS A 562 -31.21 -12.40 -23.42
CA LYS A 562 -31.63 -11.23 -24.20
C LYS A 562 -32.55 -10.30 -23.42
N ALA A 563 -33.33 -10.83 -22.48
CA ALA A 563 -34.26 -10.06 -21.68
C ALA A 563 -34.14 -10.43 -20.20
N VAL A 564 -34.08 -9.41 -19.34
CA VAL A 564 -33.94 -9.57 -17.89
C VAL A 564 -35.09 -8.87 -17.19
N ILE A 565 -35.74 -9.57 -16.25
CA ILE A 565 -36.72 -9.01 -15.32
C ILE A 565 -36.05 -8.82 -13.95
N PRO A 566 -35.80 -7.58 -13.50
CA PRO A 566 -35.24 -7.35 -12.19
C PRO A 566 -36.27 -7.50 -11.07
N PHE A 567 -35.88 -8.12 -9.96
CA PHE A 567 -36.60 -8.19 -8.69
C PHE A 567 -35.69 -7.62 -7.59
N VAL A 568 -35.99 -6.42 -7.10
CA VAL A 568 -34.99 -5.53 -6.50
C VAL A 568 -35.51 -4.87 -5.22
N VAL A 569 -34.72 -4.93 -4.15
CA VAL A 569 -34.95 -4.17 -2.92
C VAL A 569 -34.87 -2.67 -3.22
N ASN A 570 -35.87 -1.90 -2.79
CA ASN A 570 -35.96 -0.48 -3.12
C ASN A 570 -35.20 0.40 -2.13
N ASP A 571 -33.87 0.33 -2.19
CA ASP A 571 -32.95 1.19 -1.45
C ASP A 571 -31.81 1.69 -2.36
N VAL A 572 -30.83 2.42 -1.80
CA VAL A 572 -29.70 2.95 -2.59
C VAL A 572 -28.84 1.84 -3.21
N TYR A 573 -28.70 0.69 -2.55
CA TYR A 573 -27.94 -0.44 -3.07
C TYR A 573 -28.65 -1.07 -4.27
N GLY A 574 -29.91 -1.47 -4.10
CA GLY A 574 -30.66 -2.15 -5.15
C GLY A 574 -30.86 -1.29 -6.39
N ASN A 575 -31.13 0.01 -6.19
CA ASN A 575 -31.35 0.95 -7.28
C ASN A 575 -30.06 1.28 -8.05
N ASP A 576 -28.92 1.48 -7.37
CA ASP A 576 -27.65 1.79 -8.04
C ASP A 576 -27.11 0.59 -8.83
N LEU A 577 -27.15 -0.62 -8.25
CA LEU A 577 -26.73 -1.84 -8.94
C LEU A 577 -27.62 -2.12 -10.17
N LEU A 578 -28.94 -1.95 -10.05
CA LEU A 578 -29.86 -2.07 -11.18
C LEU A 578 -29.55 -1.04 -12.28
N ALA A 579 -29.33 0.21 -11.90
CA ALA A 579 -29.03 1.27 -12.86
C ALA A 579 -27.73 0.98 -13.64
N ALA A 580 -26.66 0.60 -12.94
CA ALA A 580 -25.40 0.23 -13.56
C ALA A 580 -25.53 -1.00 -14.45
N PHE A 581 -26.23 -2.04 -13.98
CA PHE A 581 -26.48 -3.26 -14.75
C PHE A 581 -27.24 -2.96 -16.04
N LYS A 582 -28.31 -2.15 -15.95
CA LYS A 582 -29.11 -1.75 -17.10
C LYS A 582 -28.26 -1.09 -18.17
N THR A 583 -27.38 -0.16 -17.79
CA THR A 583 -26.47 0.50 -18.74
C THR A 583 -25.61 -0.51 -19.50
N TYR A 584 -24.89 -1.39 -18.80
CA TYR A 584 -24.00 -2.35 -19.47
C TYR A 584 -24.73 -3.41 -20.28
N PHE A 585 -25.87 -3.92 -19.78
CA PHE A 585 -26.61 -4.97 -20.48
C PHE A 585 -27.29 -4.45 -21.76
N GLU A 586 -27.83 -3.23 -21.74
CA GLU A 586 -28.42 -2.60 -22.92
C GLU A 586 -27.36 -2.20 -23.96
N GLU A 587 -26.16 -1.77 -23.54
CA GLU A 587 -25.03 -1.54 -24.45
C GLU A 587 -24.60 -2.81 -25.20
N MET A 588 -24.76 -3.98 -24.57
CA MET A 588 -24.54 -5.29 -25.19
C MET A 588 -25.72 -5.79 -26.04
N GLY A 589 -26.77 -4.98 -26.20
CA GLY A 589 -27.96 -5.30 -27.01
C GLY A 589 -29.03 -6.11 -26.26
N GLY A 590 -28.90 -6.25 -24.94
CA GLY A 590 -29.92 -6.82 -24.07
C GLY A 590 -31.08 -5.87 -23.80
N THR A 591 -32.16 -6.38 -23.20
CA THR A 591 -33.34 -5.60 -22.77
C THR A 591 -33.56 -5.81 -21.27
N VAL A 592 -33.57 -4.72 -20.50
CA VAL A 592 -33.95 -4.76 -19.08
C VAL A 592 -35.38 -4.25 -18.92
N LEU A 593 -36.28 -5.09 -18.43
CA LEU A 593 -37.69 -4.74 -18.22
C LEU A 593 -37.88 -3.90 -16.95
N ASP A 594 -39.07 -3.31 -16.82
CA ASP A 594 -39.46 -2.60 -15.59
C ASP A 594 -39.31 -3.52 -14.37
N PRO A 595 -38.63 -3.08 -13.30
CA PRO A 595 -38.35 -3.91 -12.14
C PRO A 595 -39.62 -4.24 -11.34
N ILE A 596 -39.55 -5.32 -10.56
CA ILE A 596 -40.39 -5.53 -9.38
C ILE A 596 -39.64 -4.95 -8.18
N LEU A 597 -40.06 -3.78 -7.71
CA LEU A 597 -39.48 -3.13 -6.54
C LEU A 597 -40.26 -3.52 -5.28
N TYR A 598 -39.56 -3.78 -4.18
CA TYR A 598 -40.16 -4.02 -2.88
C TYR A 598 -39.52 -3.18 -1.78
N ASP A 599 -40.31 -2.86 -0.75
CA ASP A 599 -39.83 -2.11 0.41
C ASP A 599 -38.91 -3.02 1.27
N PRO A 600 -37.77 -2.53 1.79
CA PRO A 600 -36.90 -3.32 2.67
C PRO A 600 -37.60 -3.94 3.89
N ALA A 601 -38.74 -3.39 4.34
CA ALA A 601 -39.54 -3.94 5.43
C ALA A 601 -40.53 -5.05 5.00
N THR A 602 -40.54 -5.44 3.72
CA THR A 602 -41.44 -6.46 3.19
C THR A 602 -41.10 -7.84 3.77
N THR A 603 -42.12 -8.57 4.22
CA THR A 603 -41.98 -9.93 4.80
C THR A 603 -42.87 -10.97 4.10
N ASP A 604 -43.77 -10.54 3.20
CA ASP A 604 -44.60 -11.42 2.37
C ASP A 604 -44.39 -11.08 0.90
N PHE A 605 -43.85 -12.04 0.16
CA PHE A 605 -43.46 -11.88 -1.24
C PHE A 605 -44.45 -12.53 -2.22
N ALA A 606 -45.53 -13.17 -1.76
CA ALA A 606 -46.40 -13.97 -2.61
C ALA A 606 -47.01 -13.15 -3.79
N ALA A 607 -47.51 -11.94 -3.50
CA ALA A 607 -48.10 -11.07 -4.52
C ALA A 607 -47.04 -10.51 -5.49
N LEU A 608 -45.84 -10.19 -5.00
CA LEU A 608 -44.74 -9.69 -5.81
C LEU A 608 -44.22 -10.77 -6.76
N VAL A 609 -44.12 -12.01 -6.28
CA VAL A 609 -43.72 -13.17 -7.09
C VAL A 609 -44.79 -13.55 -8.10
N ALA A 610 -46.08 -13.42 -7.77
CA ALA A 610 -47.15 -13.60 -8.76
C ALA A 610 -47.05 -12.58 -9.91
N ASN A 611 -46.71 -11.32 -9.61
CA ASN A 611 -46.42 -10.30 -10.61
C ASN A 611 -45.18 -10.65 -11.44
N LEU A 612 -44.10 -11.12 -10.79
CA LEU A 612 -42.91 -11.63 -11.49
C LEU A 612 -43.26 -12.75 -12.47
N TYR A 613 -44.10 -13.72 -12.06
CA TYR A 613 -44.57 -14.80 -12.92
C TYR A 613 -45.28 -14.28 -14.18
N GLU A 614 -46.20 -13.32 -14.05
CA GLU A 614 -46.88 -12.72 -15.21
C GLU A 614 -45.90 -12.01 -16.16
N LYS A 615 -44.92 -11.28 -15.62
CA LYS A 615 -43.87 -10.63 -16.44
C LYS A 615 -43.00 -11.65 -17.15
N VAL A 616 -42.57 -12.71 -16.46
CA VAL A 616 -41.77 -13.79 -17.04
C VAL A 616 -42.56 -14.50 -18.13
N GLN A 617 -43.84 -14.80 -17.92
CA GLN A 617 -44.71 -15.43 -18.92
C GLN A 617 -44.77 -14.61 -20.21
N ASN A 618 -45.01 -13.31 -20.12
CA ASN A 618 -45.07 -12.43 -21.29
C ASN A 618 -43.72 -12.33 -22.01
N THR A 619 -42.63 -12.24 -21.25
CA THR A 619 -41.28 -12.08 -21.80
C THR A 619 -40.80 -13.37 -22.48
N VAL A 620 -41.10 -14.53 -21.90
CA VAL A 620 -40.80 -15.84 -22.49
C VAL A 620 -41.53 -16.04 -23.82
N LEU A 621 -42.78 -15.58 -23.94
CA LEU A 621 -43.51 -15.60 -25.22
C LEU A 621 -42.82 -14.77 -26.31
N GLN A 622 -42.13 -13.69 -25.94
CA GLN A 622 -41.45 -12.80 -26.87
C GLN A 622 -40.04 -13.27 -27.24
N TYR A 623 -39.24 -13.71 -26.27
CA TYR A 623 -37.80 -13.98 -26.45
C TYR A 623 -37.44 -15.48 -26.43
N GLY A 624 -38.33 -16.34 -25.94
CA GLY A 624 -38.07 -17.76 -25.69
C GLY A 624 -37.47 -18.02 -24.30
N PRO A 625 -37.70 -19.19 -23.70
CA PRO A 625 -37.38 -19.45 -22.29
C PRO A 625 -35.88 -19.42 -21.97
N PHE A 626 -35.03 -19.82 -22.92
CA PHE A 626 -33.57 -19.84 -22.74
C PHE A 626 -32.88 -18.48 -22.96
N SER A 627 -33.65 -17.44 -23.31
CA SER A 627 -33.13 -16.07 -23.50
C SER A 627 -33.70 -15.09 -22.48
N VAL A 628 -34.44 -15.58 -21.48
CA VAL A 628 -35.04 -14.77 -20.42
C VAL A 628 -34.41 -15.16 -19.08
N ALA A 629 -34.07 -14.15 -18.27
CA ALA A 629 -33.60 -14.37 -16.91
C ALA A 629 -34.28 -13.44 -15.89
N VAL A 630 -34.28 -13.87 -14.64
CA VAL A 630 -34.60 -13.03 -13.48
C VAL A 630 -33.30 -12.57 -12.84
N GLN A 631 -33.17 -11.28 -12.56
CA GLN A 631 -32.09 -10.72 -11.74
C GLN A 631 -32.64 -10.42 -10.36
N LEU A 632 -32.15 -11.12 -9.34
CA LEU A 632 -32.51 -10.92 -7.95
C LEU A 632 -31.46 -10.04 -7.26
N ILE A 633 -31.90 -8.89 -6.73
CA ILE A 633 -31.08 -8.00 -5.89
C ILE A 633 -31.78 -7.88 -4.53
N SER A 634 -31.23 -8.58 -3.53
CA SER A 634 -31.88 -8.84 -2.23
C SER A 634 -30.84 -9.18 -1.15
N PHE A 635 -31.26 -9.21 0.12
CA PHE A 635 -30.47 -9.70 1.25
C PHE A 635 -30.94 -11.09 1.72
N ASP A 636 -31.19 -11.27 3.03
CA ASP A 636 -31.55 -12.55 3.61
C ASP A 636 -32.94 -13.04 3.13
N GLU A 637 -33.82 -12.13 2.70
CA GLU A 637 -35.17 -12.43 2.18
C GLU A 637 -35.20 -13.23 0.86
N ALA A 638 -34.04 -13.46 0.23
CA ALA A 638 -33.93 -14.30 -0.96
C ALA A 638 -34.53 -15.70 -0.78
N ALA A 639 -34.41 -16.28 0.43
CA ALA A 639 -34.97 -17.59 0.74
C ALA A 639 -36.51 -17.60 0.71
N ASP A 640 -37.15 -16.53 1.19
CA ASP A 640 -38.61 -16.37 1.16
C ASP A 640 -39.12 -16.14 -0.26
N ILE A 641 -38.37 -15.35 -1.06
CA ILE A 641 -38.65 -15.14 -2.49
C ILE A 641 -38.55 -16.45 -3.26
N PHE A 642 -37.52 -17.28 -3.01
CA PHE A 642 -37.38 -18.60 -3.64
C PHE A 642 -38.53 -19.53 -3.25
N THR A 643 -38.91 -19.55 -1.98
CA THR A 643 -40.04 -20.36 -1.49
C THR A 643 -41.35 -19.97 -2.17
N ALA A 644 -41.62 -18.67 -2.31
CA ALA A 644 -42.78 -18.19 -3.04
C ALA A 644 -42.71 -18.51 -4.55
N ALA A 645 -41.53 -18.39 -5.16
CA ALA A 645 -41.32 -18.65 -6.59
C ALA A 645 -41.41 -20.14 -6.96
N ASN A 646 -41.08 -21.03 -6.01
CA ASN A 646 -41.08 -22.47 -6.21
C ASN A 646 -42.47 -23.04 -6.57
N GLN A 647 -43.55 -22.29 -6.28
CA GLN A 647 -44.91 -22.65 -6.64
C GLN A 647 -45.22 -22.53 -8.14
N PHE A 648 -44.36 -21.87 -8.92
CA PHE A 648 -44.57 -21.59 -10.34
C PHE A 648 -43.56 -22.33 -11.22
N ASP A 649 -44.02 -23.36 -11.95
CA ASP A 649 -43.19 -24.17 -12.85
C ASP A 649 -42.38 -23.34 -13.85
N LEU A 650 -42.97 -22.27 -14.39
CA LEU A 650 -42.29 -21.39 -15.33
C LEU A 650 -41.08 -20.67 -14.70
N LEU A 651 -41.21 -20.21 -13.45
CA LEU A 651 -40.12 -19.53 -12.75
C LEU A 651 -38.95 -20.47 -12.48
N ARG A 652 -39.22 -21.78 -12.31
CA ARG A 652 -38.21 -22.83 -12.17
C ARG A 652 -37.53 -23.21 -13.49
N SER A 653 -38.05 -22.73 -14.62
CA SER A 653 -37.57 -23.08 -15.97
C SER A 653 -36.74 -22.00 -16.66
N VAL A 654 -36.64 -20.81 -16.06
CA VAL A 654 -35.82 -19.69 -16.57
C VAL A 654 -34.56 -19.55 -15.72
N ARG A 655 -33.54 -18.89 -16.27
CA ARG A 655 -32.29 -18.62 -15.53
C ARG A 655 -32.53 -17.58 -14.43
N TRP A 656 -31.90 -17.79 -13.28
CA TRP A 656 -31.87 -16.79 -12.21
C TRP A 656 -30.44 -16.39 -11.90
N PHE A 657 -30.23 -15.10 -11.73
CA PHE A 657 -28.96 -14.54 -11.32
C PHE A 657 -29.16 -13.69 -10.07
N GLY A 658 -28.24 -13.81 -9.11
CA GLY A 658 -28.23 -13.07 -7.87
C GLY A 658 -27.10 -12.06 -7.78
N CYS A 659 -27.10 -11.34 -6.68
CA CYS A 659 -26.04 -10.44 -6.27
C CYS A 659 -25.11 -11.09 -5.22
N ASP A 660 -24.21 -10.28 -4.71
CA ASP A 660 -23.16 -10.59 -3.74
C ASP A 660 -23.75 -10.97 -2.39
N ALA A 661 -24.82 -10.30 -1.96
CA ALA A 661 -25.57 -10.67 -0.76
C ALA A 661 -26.23 -12.06 -0.83
N ASN A 662 -26.38 -12.66 -2.02
CA ASN A 662 -26.91 -14.03 -2.18
C ASN A 662 -25.81 -15.09 -2.30
N ALA A 663 -24.55 -14.69 -2.47
CA ALA A 663 -23.43 -15.61 -2.65
C ALA A 663 -23.07 -16.30 -1.33
N ARG A 664 -22.87 -17.62 -1.37
CA ARG A 664 -22.61 -18.45 -0.18
C ARG A 664 -23.69 -18.34 0.90
N PHE A 665 -24.92 -17.98 0.52
CA PHE A 665 -25.99 -17.77 1.49
C PHE A 665 -26.49 -19.11 2.06
N GLU A 666 -26.31 -19.31 3.37
CA GLU A 666 -26.57 -20.57 4.06
C GLU A 666 -28.06 -20.94 4.08
N ALA A 667 -28.97 -19.96 4.12
CA ALA A 667 -30.41 -20.23 4.11
C ALA A 667 -30.86 -20.90 2.80
N ILE A 668 -30.24 -20.56 1.66
CA ILE A 668 -30.49 -21.23 0.38
C ILE A 668 -29.94 -22.66 0.41
N ARG A 669 -28.73 -22.86 0.95
CA ARG A 669 -28.02 -24.15 0.97
C ARG A 669 -28.62 -25.18 1.92
N THR A 670 -29.09 -24.75 3.09
CA THR A 670 -29.52 -25.64 4.18
C THR A 670 -31.00 -26.02 4.12
N ASN A 671 -31.82 -25.25 3.40
CA ASN A 671 -33.21 -25.59 3.14
C ASN A 671 -33.35 -26.33 1.80
N ALA A 672 -33.87 -27.55 1.84
CA ALA A 672 -34.00 -28.40 0.66
C ALA A 672 -34.89 -27.81 -0.44
N GLU A 673 -35.91 -27.02 -0.07
CA GLU A 673 -36.81 -26.38 -1.03
C GLU A 673 -36.09 -25.29 -1.82
N THR A 674 -35.41 -24.38 -1.12
CA THR A 674 -34.64 -23.29 -1.75
C THR A 674 -33.42 -23.80 -2.50
N ALA A 675 -32.75 -24.85 -2.00
CA ALA A 675 -31.64 -25.50 -2.69
C ALA A 675 -32.10 -26.16 -4.00
N THR A 676 -33.26 -26.82 -3.98
CA THR A 676 -33.85 -27.43 -5.18
C THR A 676 -34.21 -26.36 -6.22
N PHE A 677 -34.81 -25.25 -5.78
CA PHE A 677 -35.10 -24.12 -6.67
C PHE A 677 -33.83 -23.54 -7.29
N ALA A 678 -32.80 -23.28 -6.46
CA ALA A 678 -31.51 -22.79 -6.92
C ALA A 678 -30.89 -23.72 -7.98
N LEU A 679 -30.88 -25.04 -7.74
CA LEU A 679 -30.38 -26.03 -8.70
C LEU A 679 -31.18 -26.05 -10.01
N GLN A 680 -32.52 -26.00 -9.94
CA GLN A 680 -33.38 -26.05 -11.14
C GLN A 680 -33.23 -24.83 -12.05
N THR A 681 -33.02 -23.65 -11.45
CA THR A 681 -32.80 -22.39 -12.16
C THR A 681 -31.33 -22.16 -12.53
N GLU A 682 -30.43 -23.06 -12.12
CA GLU A 682 -28.97 -22.91 -12.17
C GLU A 682 -28.49 -21.62 -11.46
N PHE A 683 -29.16 -21.19 -10.40
CA PHE A 683 -28.99 -19.89 -9.77
C PHE A 683 -27.51 -19.51 -9.57
N THR A 684 -27.12 -18.39 -10.17
CA THR A 684 -25.74 -17.90 -10.16
C THR A 684 -25.66 -16.57 -9.42
N ALA A 685 -24.98 -16.55 -8.27
CA ALA A 685 -24.72 -15.32 -7.52
C ALA A 685 -23.36 -14.73 -7.89
N SER A 686 -23.32 -13.44 -8.24
CA SER A 686 -22.07 -12.72 -8.48
C SER A 686 -21.54 -12.13 -7.19
N THR A 687 -20.25 -12.28 -6.87
CA THR A 687 -19.65 -11.73 -5.64
C THR A 687 -18.26 -11.20 -5.89
N PHE A 688 -17.88 -10.14 -5.17
CA PHE A 688 -16.48 -9.75 -5.09
C PHE A 688 -15.69 -10.94 -4.53
N SER A 689 -14.69 -11.40 -5.28
CA SER A 689 -13.91 -12.61 -4.96
C SER A 689 -12.45 -12.42 -5.35
N PRO A 690 -11.71 -11.58 -4.62
CA PRO A 690 -10.29 -11.35 -4.86
C PRO A 690 -9.45 -12.63 -4.69
N GLU A 691 -9.97 -13.66 -4.00
CA GLU A 691 -9.32 -14.96 -3.83
C GLU A 691 -9.04 -15.69 -5.14
N ILE A 692 -9.87 -15.46 -6.15
CA ILE A 692 -9.85 -16.25 -7.39
C ILE A 692 -8.53 -16.08 -8.13
N ASP A 693 -7.94 -14.87 -8.09
CA ASP A 693 -6.65 -14.60 -8.72
C ASP A 693 -5.50 -15.41 -8.08
N TRP A 694 -5.67 -15.89 -6.85
CA TRP A 694 -4.71 -16.71 -6.11
C TRP A 694 -5.00 -18.21 -6.23
N ILE A 695 -6.29 -18.59 -6.24
CA ILE A 695 -6.74 -19.98 -6.37
C ILE A 695 -6.54 -20.47 -7.81
N TYR A 696 -6.79 -19.62 -8.82
CA TYR A 696 -6.62 -19.92 -10.24
C TYR A 696 -5.72 -18.88 -10.90
N PRO A 697 -4.39 -18.95 -10.71
CA PRO A 697 -3.49 -18.05 -11.41
C PRO A 697 -3.69 -18.19 -12.93
N PRO A 698 -3.80 -17.08 -13.67
CA PRO A 698 -4.13 -17.10 -15.10
C PRO A 698 -3.20 -18.05 -15.87
N GLY A 699 -3.77 -19.07 -16.51
CA GLY A 699 -3.05 -20.04 -17.34
C GLY A 699 -2.28 -21.14 -16.58
N GLN A 700 -2.44 -21.28 -15.27
CA GLN A 700 -1.70 -22.27 -14.45
C GLN A 700 -2.56 -23.34 -13.77
N GLY A 701 -3.90 -23.32 -13.95
CA GLY A 701 -4.80 -24.22 -13.24
C GLY A 701 -4.90 -23.88 -11.74
N ARG A 702 -5.56 -24.72 -10.93
CA ARG A 702 -5.75 -24.47 -9.49
C ARG A 702 -4.40 -24.52 -8.75
N SER A 703 -4.03 -23.45 -8.06
CA SER A 703 -2.88 -23.39 -7.16
C SER A 703 -3.10 -24.32 -5.95
N GLN A 704 -2.10 -25.12 -5.58
CA GLN A 704 -2.13 -26.00 -4.40
C GLN A 704 -1.79 -25.28 -3.09
N GLN A 705 -1.59 -23.96 -3.09
CA GLN A 705 -1.14 -23.18 -1.92
C GLN A 705 -1.92 -21.88 -1.77
N CYS A 706 -3.01 -21.88 -1.01
CA CYS A 706 -3.72 -20.65 -0.67
C CYS A 706 -3.81 -20.47 0.85
N TYR A 707 -3.17 -19.41 1.36
CA TYR A 707 -3.27 -18.90 2.73
C TYR A 707 -4.73 -18.67 3.18
N MET A 708 -5.65 -18.46 2.23
CA MET A 708 -7.09 -18.35 2.49
C MET A 708 -7.74 -19.67 2.88
N GLU A 709 -7.26 -20.81 2.36
CA GLU A 709 -7.77 -22.13 2.77
C GLU A 709 -7.43 -22.41 4.23
N ASN A 710 -6.27 -21.92 4.70
CA ASN A 710 -5.88 -22.01 6.11
C ASN A 710 -6.77 -21.12 7.00
N PHE A 711 -6.99 -19.87 6.61
CA PHE A 711 -7.93 -18.98 7.31
C PHE A 711 -9.32 -19.62 7.41
N TYR A 712 -9.84 -20.11 6.28
CA TYR A 712 -11.13 -20.78 6.21
C TYR A 712 -11.18 -21.98 7.16
N GLN A 713 -10.17 -22.86 7.14
CA GLN A 713 -10.15 -24.05 7.97
C GLN A 713 -10.05 -23.71 9.47
N ARG A 714 -9.15 -22.80 9.86
CA ARG A 714 -9.03 -22.34 11.25
C ARG A 714 -10.34 -21.72 11.75
N PHE A 715 -10.96 -20.89 10.91
CA PHE A 715 -12.23 -20.24 11.24
C PHE A 715 -13.34 -21.28 11.38
N TYR A 716 -13.42 -22.24 10.45
CA TYR A 716 -14.38 -23.34 10.49
C TYR A 716 -14.19 -24.24 11.72
N ASP A 717 -12.96 -24.60 12.05
CA ASP A 717 -12.65 -25.42 13.23
C ASP A 717 -13.03 -24.71 14.54
N THR A 718 -12.97 -23.38 14.55
CA THR A 718 -13.31 -22.54 15.71
C THR A 718 -14.82 -22.36 15.85
N TYR A 719 -15.54 -22.08 14.76
CA TYR A 719 -16.94 -21.64 14.81
C TYR A 719 -17.96 -22.63 14.21
N GLY A 720 -17.50 -23.72 13.58
CA GLY A 720 -18.33 -24.72 12.91
C GLY A 720 -18.99 -24.24 11.60
N VAL A 721 -18.66 -23.02 11.16
CA VAL A 721 -19.17 -22.37 9.94
C VAL A 721 -18.03 -21.64 9.25
N GLY A 722 -18.05 -21.58 7.92
CA GLY A 722 -17.04 -20.87 7.14
C GLY A 722 -17.29 -19.36 7.10
N PRO A 723 -16.26 -18.54 6.81
CA PRO A 723 -16.42 -17.11 6.58
C PRO A 723 -17.23 -16.82 5.31
N THR A 724 -17.98 -15.73 5.32
CA THR A 724 -18.64 -15.17 4.13
C THR A 724 -17.65 -14.38 3.28
N VAL A 725 -18.11 -13.83 2.15
CA VAL A 725 -17.25 -13.14 1.19
C VAL A 725 -16.68 -11.82 1.72
N TYR A 726 -17.42 -11.09 2.57
CA TYR A 726 -16.96 -9.81 3.16
C TYR A 726 -16.21 -9.97 4.47
N ASP A 727 -16.16 -11.18 5.02
CA ASP A 727 -15.43 -11.47 6.24
C ASP A 727 -13.93 -11.27 6.05
N TYR A 728 -13.39 -11.58 4.87
CA TYR A 728 -11.99 -11.28 4.54
C TYR A 728 -11.70 -9.77 4.62
N GLY A 729 -12.56 -8.94 4.03
CA GLY A 729 -12.41 -7.48 4.07
C GLY A 729 -12.59 -6.92 5.48
N THR A 730 -13.40 -7.57 6.30
CA THR A 730 -13.58 -7.25 7.72
C THR A 730 -12.33 -7.52 8.53
N TYR A 731 -11.72 -8.70 8.33
CA TYR A 731 -10.46 -9.08 8.95
C TYR A 731 -9.35 -8.10 8.56
N ASP A 732 -9.22 -7.83 7.25
CA ASP A 732 -8.23 -6.91 6.70
C ASP A 732 -8.42 -5.48 7.19
N SER A 733 -9.67 -5.03 7.40
CA SER A 733 -9.96 -3.70 7.94
C SER A 733 -9.29 -3.48 9.29
N LEU A 734 -9.32 -4.47 10.20
CA LEU A 734 -8.74 -4.31 11.52
C LEU A 734 -7.21 -4.27 11.48
N TRP A 735 -6.58 -5.09 10.65
CA TRP A 735 -5.13 -5.02 10.41
C TRP A 735 -4.73 -3.69 9.78
N LEU A 736 -5.44 -3.25 8.74
CA LEU A 736 -5.19 -1.97 8.08
C LEU A 736 -5.28 -0.80 9.07
N ILE A 737 -6.27 -0.82 9.98
CA ILE A 737 -6.42 0.19 11.03
C ILE A 737 -5.24 0.16 11.99
N LEU A 738 -4.86 -1.01 12.52
CA LEU A 738 -3.70 -1.15 13.40
C LEU A 738 -2.45 -0.56 12.76
N TRP A 739 -2.20 -0.89 11.50
CA TRP A 739 -1.03 -0.44 10.76
C TRP A 739 -1.03 1.03 10.42
N THR A 740 -2.21 1.57 10.14
CA THR A 740 -2.38 3.01 10.00
C THR A 740 -2.01 3.72 11.29
N TYR A 741 -2.48 3.22 12.45
CA TYR A 741 -2.16 3.83 13.75
C TYR A 741 -0.70 3.66 14.16
N ILE A 742 -0.10 2.49 13.98
CA ILE A 742 1.32 2.28 14.29
C ILE A 742 2.18 3.19 13.41
N GLY A 743 1.83 3.31 12.13
CA GLY A 743 2.57 4.14 11.18
C GLY A 743 2.35 5.65 11.33
N ALA A 744 1.17 6.08 11.76
CA ALA A 744 0.86 7.49 11.99
C ALA A 744 1.20 7.98 13.40
N GLY A 745 1.27 7.07 14.39
CA GLY A 745 1.16 7.38 15.82
C GLY A 745 -0.24 7.05 16.36
N LEU A 746 -0.31 6.40 17.53
CA LEU A 746 -1.57 5.86 18.08
C LEU A 746 -2.60 6.94 18.43
N ASP A 747 -2.16 8.17 18.69
CA ASP A 747 -3.01 9.30 19.07
C ASP A 747 -3.13 10.34 17.95
N SER A 748 -2.74 9.97 16.72
CA SER A 748 -2.67 10.89 15.60
C SER A 748 -4.03 11.44 15.17
N PRO A 749 -4.10 12.73 14.81
CA PRO A 749 -5.33 13.36 14.36
C PRO A 749 -5.79 12.79 13.01
N ALA A 750 -7.09 12.84 12.77
CA ALA A 750 -7.72 12.25 11.58
C ALA A 750 -7.14 12.71 10.23
N PHE A 751 -6.65 13.96 10.15
CA PHE A 751 -6.05 14.48 8.92
C PHE A 751 -4.72 13.79 8.56
N LEU A 752 -4.02 13.17 9.53
CA LEU A 752 -2.85 12.34 9.29
C LEU A 752 -3.25 10.89 9.02
N LEU A 753 -4.30 10.39 9.68
CA LEU A 753 -4.74 9.00 9.54
C LEU A 753 -5.19 8.69 8.11
N LYS A 754 -5.86 9.61 7.41
CA LYS A 754 -6.37 9.33 6.07
C LYS A 754 -5.26 9.13 5.04
N PRO A 755 -4.31 10.07 4.81
CA PRO A 755 -3.20 9.82 3.90
C PRO A 755 -2.39 8.58 4.30
N ARG A 756 -2.17 8.37 5.60
CA ARG A 756 -1.47 7.17 6.09
C ARG A 756 -2.22 5.90 5.75
N LEU A 757 -3.55 5.89 5.87
CA LEU A 757 -4.38 4.75 5.52
C LEU A 757 -4.24 4.42 4.03
N TYR A 758 -4.34 5.40 3.13
CA TYR A 758 -4.16 5.16 1.70
C TYR A 758 -2.79 4.56 1.38
N ALA A 759 -1.75 5.09 2.01
CA ALA A 759 -0.40 4.58 1.82
C ALA A 759 -0.22 3.17 2.39
N THR A 760 -0.77 2.91 3.58
CA THR A 760 -0.76 1.60 4.21
C THR A 760 -1.52 0.60 3.34
N ALA A 761 -2.72 0.95 2.86
CA ALA A 761 -3.56 0.13 2.00
C ALA A 761 -2.88 -0.23 0.66
N ALA A 762 -2.15 0.72 0.06
CA ALA A 762 -1.39 0.46 -1.17
C ALA A 762 -0.27 -0.58 -0.97
N MET A 763 0.23 -0.70 0.25
CA MET A 763 1.38 -1.55 0.62
C MET A 763 0.97 -2.83 1.37
N THR A 764 -0.28 -2.94 1.82
CA THR A 764 -0.82 -4.15 2.45
C THR A 764 -1.44 -5.07 1.42
N THR A 765 -1.10 -6.35 1.53
CA THR A 765 -1.83 -7.44 0.89
C THR A 765 -2.48 -8.25 2.01
N GLY A 766 -3.80 -8.19 2.09
CA GLY A 766 -4.59 -8.98 3.02
C GLY A 766 -5.28 -10.16 2.32
N TYR A 767 -6.29 -10.72 2.96
CA TYR A 767 -7.12 -11.77 2.36
C TYR A 767 -7.96 -11.28 1.17
N CYS A 768 -8.25 -9.97 1.10
CA CYS A 768 -8.86 -9.33 -0.06
C CYS A 768 -7.87 -9.00 -1.19
N GLY A 769 -6.64 -9.53 -1.14
CA GLY A 769 -5.58 -9.18 -2.05
C GLY A 769 -4.97 -7.81 -1.73
N GLN A 770 -4.36 -7.17 -2.72
CA GLN A 770 -3.71 -5.87 -2.52
C GLN A 770 -4.77 -4.77 -2.35
N SER A 771 -4.73 -4.06 -1.21
CA SER A 771 -5.74 -3.06 -0.85
C SER A 771 -5.58 -1.71 -1.58
N THR A 772 -5.14 -1.71 -2.83
CA THR A 772 -4.95 -0.47 -3.60
C THR A 772 -6.28 0.22 -3.84
N LEU A 773 -6.39 1.45 -3.36
CA LEU A 773 -7.60 2.26 -3.45
C LEU A 773 -7.58 3.19 -4.68
N ASN A 774 -8.75 3.46 -5.25
CA ASN A 774 -8.96 4.48 -6.28
C ASN A 774 -9.16 5.88 -5.62
N GLU A 775 -9.37 6.91 -6.44
CA GLU A 775 -9.56 8.29 -5.95
C GLU A 775 -10.78 8.47 -5.03
N ALA A 776 -11.79 7.59 -5.18
CA ALA A 776 -12.98 7.55 -4.35
C ALA A 776 -12.82 6.69 -3.08
N GLY A 777 -11.64 6.10 -2.85
CA GLY A 777 -11.41 5.23 -1.69
C GLY A 777 -11.91 3.79 -1.85
N ASP A 778 -12.33 3.37 -3.04
CA ASP A 778 -12.75 1.98 -3.31
C ASP A 778 -11.57 1.12 -3.75
N MET A 779 -11.67 -0.20 -3.55
CA MET A 779 -10.73 -1.14 -4.17
C MET A 779 -10.67 -0.91 -5.68
N LYS A 780 -9.45 -0.74 -6.20
CA LYS A 780 -9.22 -0.43 -7.61
C LYS A 780 -9.21 -1.66 -8.50
N TYR A 781 -8.81 -2.80 -7.95
CA TYR A 781 -8.62 -4.06 -8.68
C TYR A 781 -9.23 -5.22 -7.89
N GLY A 782 -9.55 -6.29 -8.61
CA GLY A 782 -10.00 -7.54 -8.07
C GLY A 782 -10.80 -8.32 -9.10
N SER A 783 -11.54 -9.33 -8.63
CA SER A 783 -12.30 -10.22 -9.49
C SER A 783 -13.72 -10.39 -8.95
N TYR A 784 -14.68 -10.61 -9.84
CA TYR A 784 -16.04 -11.01 -9.49
C TYR A 784 -16.22 -12.48 -9.82
N GLY A 785 -16.39 -13.29 -8.78
CA GLY A 785 -16.72 -14.70 -8.94
C GLY A 785 -18.21 -14.92 -9.15
N PHE A 786 -18.54 -15.95 -9.90
CA PHE A 786 -19.90 -16.41 -10.13
C PHE A 786 -20.07 -17.77 -9.48
N ILE A 787 -20.84 -17.83 -8.40
CA ILE A 787 -20.97 -19.00 -7.54
C ILE A 787 -22.33 -19.65 -7.77
N GLN A 788 -22.34 -20.98 -7.90
CA GLN A 788 -23.54 -21.81 -8.06
C GLN A 788 -23.61 -22.88 -6.96
N LEU A 789 -24.82 -23.35 -6.71
CA LEU A 789 -25.04 -24.48 -5.81
C LEU A 789 -24.86 -25.80 -6.57
N TYR A 790 -24.20 -26.77 -5.95
CA TYR A 790 -24.01 -28.13 -6.46
C TYR A 790 -24.40 -29.17 -5.41
N GLU A 791 -24.87 -30.32 -5.85
CA GLU A 791 -25.15 -31.47 -4.99
C GLU A 791 -23.95 -32.43 -4.97
N LYS A 792 -23.44 -32.72 -3.78
CA LYS A 792 -22.36 -33.69 -3.55
C LYS A 792 -22.74 -34.62 -2.39
N GLU A 793 -22.85 -35.92 -2.69
CA GLU A 793 -23.11 -36.97 -1.69
C GLU A 793 -24.37 -36.70 -0.83
N GLY A 794 -25.41 -36.12 -1.43
CA GLY A 794 -26.67 -35.79 -0.75
C GLY A 794 -26.63 -34.51 0.09
N ASN A 795 -25.55 -33.72 0.00
CA ASN A 795 -25.45 -32.40 0.59
C ASN A 795 -25.29 -31.32 -0.50
N TYR A 796 -25.72 -30.09 -0.20
CA TYR A 796 -25.53 -28.95 -1.08
C TYR A 796 -24.31 -28.13 -0.67
N ALA A 797 -23.52 -27.72 -1.67
CA ALA A 797 -22.33 -26.90 -1.49
C ALA A 797 -22.27 -25.80 -2.57
N TRP A 798 -21.76 -24.64 -2.20
CA TRP A 798 -21.50 -23.54 -3.13
C TRP A 798 -20.11 -23.69 -3.76
N ASP A 799 -20.00 -23.50 -5.07
CA ASP A 799 -18.71 -23.53 -5.79
C ASP A 799 -18.69 -22.54 -6.95
N TYR A 800 -17.50 -22.16 -7.40
CA TYR A 800 -17.32 -21.22 -8.51
C TYR A 800 -17.61 -21.89 -9.86
N ALA A 801 -18.53 -21.30 -10.62
CA ALA A 801 -18.80 -21.66 -12.01
C ALA A 801 -17.95 -20.85 -13.00
N ALA A 802 -17.67 -19.59 -12.67
CA ALA A 802 -16.93 -18.66 -13.51
C ALA A 802 -16.34 -17.51 -12.69
N ALA A 803 -15.49 -16.68 -13.30
CA ALA A 803 -15.04 -15.43 -12.76
C ALA A 803 -14.82 -14.37 -13.85
N TYR A 804 -15.04 -13.11 -13.49
CA TYR A 804 -14.68 -11.95 -14.30
C TYR A 804 -13.53 -11.21 -13.62
N HIS A 805 -12.40 -11.10 -14.31
CA HIS A 805 -11.18 -10.52 -13.76
C HIS A 805 -11.03 -9.06 -14.17
N TYR A 806 -10.70 -8.17 -13.23
CA TYR A 806 -10.22 -6.81 -13.49
C TYR A 806 -8.70 -6.74 -13.29
N SER A 807 -7.96 -7.38 -14.19
CA SER A 807 -6.51 -7.57 -14.03
C SER A 807 -5.69 -6.38 -14.54
N LEU A 808 -4.72 -5.96 -13.73
CA LEU A 808 -3.67 -5.03 -14.10
C LEU A 808 -2.83 -5.48 -15.31
N ARG A 809 -2.57 -6.79 -15.43
CA ARG A 809 -1.62 -7.34 -16.43
C ARG A 809 -2.31 -7.85 -17.68
N HIS A 810 -3.50 -8.43 -17.52
CA HIS A 810 -4.20 -9.14 -18.59
C HIS A 810 -5.46 -8.42 -19.08
N GLY A 811 -5.79 -7.26 -18.48
CA GLY A 811 -7.02 -6.53 -18.76
C GLY A 811 -8.25 -7.24 -18.17
N GLU A 812 -9.40 -7.02 -18.81
CA GLU A 812 -10.68 -7.55 -18.36
C GLU A 812 -11.10 -8.77 -19.19
N TYR A 813 -11.43 -9.89 -18.52
CA TYR A 813 -11.90 -11.10 -19.21
C TYR A 813 -12.78 -11.98 -18.31
N LEU A 814 -13.65 -12.77 -18.96
CA LEU A 814 -14.49 -13.80 -18.33
C LEU A 814 -13.82 -15.17 -18.49
N GLU A 815 -13.69 -15.90 -17.39
CA GLU A 815 -13.15 -17.27 -17.33
C GLU A 815 -14.19 -18.23 -16.75
N TYR A 816 -14.26 -19.44 -17.30
CA TYR A 816 -15.16 -20.51 -16.86
C TYR A 816 -14.37 -21.65 -16.23
N TYR A 817 -14.87 -22.22 -15.13
CA TYR A 817 -14.23 -23.32 -14.44
C TYR A 817 -14.90 -24.66 -14.77
N LEU A 818 -14.09 -25.68 -15.08
CA LEU A 818 -14.57 -27.04 -15.30
C LEU A 818 -14.77 -27.71 -13.93
N SER A 819 -16.00 -28.07 -13.59
CA SER A 819 -16.36 -28.69 -12.31
C SER A 819 -15.77 -30.10 -12.17
N THR A 820 -14.50 -30.22 -11.79
CA THR A 820 -13.92 -31.52 -11.39
C THR A 820 -12.95 -31.37 -10.22
N ASP A 821 -13.46 -31.72 -9.03
CA ASP A 821 -12.75 -32.18 -7.82
C ASP A 821 -12.55 -31.17 -6.65
N PRO A 822 -13.37 -31.24 -5.57
CA PRO A 822 -13.29 -30.39 -4.39
C PRO A 822 -12.50 -31.08 -3.25
N SER A 823 -11.28 -31.55 -3.51
CA SER A 823 -10.44 -32.09 -2.44
C SER A 823 -9.57 -30.99 -1.80
N PHE A 824 -9.96 -30.55 -0.60
CA PHE A 824 -9.09 -29.78 0.29
C PHE A 824 -7.93 -30.67 0.78
N SER A 825 -6.68 -30.25 0.54
CA SER A 825 -5.51 -31.00 0.99
C SER A 825 -5.28 -30.81 2.49
N LYS A 826 -5.16 -31.90 3.24
CA LYS A 826 -5.26 -31.92 4.72
C LYS A 826 -3.97 -31.70 5.52
N ASN A 827 -2.84 -31.30 4.93
CA ASN A 827 -1.56 -31.33 5.66
C ASN A 827 -0.63 -30.16 5.34
N TRP A 828 -0.75 -28.96 5.94
CA TRP A 828 0.36 -27.98 5.95
C TRP A 828 0.35 -27.06 7.18
N GLU A 829 1.53 -26.89 7.78
CA GLU A 829 1.85 -25.95 8.87
C GLU A 829 2.29 -24.59 8.30
N ILE A 830 2.00 -23.51 9.03
CA ILE A 830 2.29 -22.11 8.66
C ILE A 830 3.79 -21.78 8.85
N PHE A 831 4.31 -20.95 7.94
CA PHE A 831 5.58 -20.22 8.10
C PHE A 831 5.64 -19.48 9.44
N GLN A 832 6.63 -19.81 10.26
CA GLN A 832 7.10 -18.99 11.38
C GLN A 832 7.72 -17.69 10.90
#